data_AF-A0A8D7AS28-F1
#
_entry.id   AF-A0A8D7AS28-F1
#
_cell.length_a   1.000
_cell.length_b   1.000
_cell.length_c   1.000
_cell.angle_alpha   90.00
_cell.angle_beta   90.00
_cell.angle_gamma   90.00
#
_symmetry.space_group_name_H-M   'P 1'
#
loop_
_entity.id
_entity.type
_entity.pdbx_description
1 polymer ?
#
loop_
_entity_poly.entity_id
_entity_poly.type
_entity_poly.pdbx_seq_one_letter_code
_entity_poly.pdbx_strand_id
1 'polypeptide(L)'
;MQRYFGYLQFRSHQKEVIEKILDGQDCLVVMATGSGKSLCYQIPPLVTRKTAVVISPLLSLMQDQACGNIKLVMSLKQRGIKAEYLGSTQTDKTVHFHAESGTYDVLFMTPEKACSLTSRFWANLLNMGICLLAVDEAHCISEWGHDFRKEYKQLNMLRGVLSGVPFVALTATATEKHVSRDLMVEMPVILTSCSFLYFTLIYDNCWQQTIYSTSSQGKKVLVYNDNKLQVPISCGIGLLRKVTFGRTGKAIMYNGTFLEYSEQLIYFVNFVAYAAVQQVRNDIICSLNMNETFIAVGSFDRQNLFYGVKSFNRSLSFVDELVQEVSKYINSAGSTIIYCTTVKDTEQIYESLQNAGIKAGIYHGQMGSSDREKTHRSFIKDELQILVATIAFGMGIDKPNVRCIIHYGCPKSLESYYQESGRCGRDGLPSVCWLYYSRSDFTKADFYCAEAHSESQRKAIMESLRAAEKYCFLATCRRKFLLQYFGETNNDDCGNCDNCTHARRQRDLSRECFLLLSCIRSCGGRWGINMPIDILRGSRSKKIVGNNFDTLPLHGLGKDYSSTWWKALAAQLIANGYLKENLVDVYRTVSISPMGLQFLSSASTIHHRPLVLALTSEMADEEEHGSQKNKLGDLQNPAVLACEGLSEAESKLFFMLLDIRLDLANRYGTAPYAICGDETIKRLAKMRPCNRARLANIDGINQHFVTRYGDEFLTSISKFSQELNLQTDYEGTAQTATIRKVGANIEKRATPAKLEAWRLWQHDGLSFQKIAEIPRNSGPIKEQTVISYVLDAAREGCELNWSRFCKETGLTLEIVSQIHCAITSVGSRCKLKPIKEELPESVSYDNIKTCLTMDELGLSAEEIIGCNSVYEAPNKIMESPSHCPFKNVIRNRAASSTIASESAPTSPYHCETHLKQSRSDDALDLESSARKLPKICENTQHCTGDLVATENAVLEWVRDHDGVSLLDIVEHFKGSKEESVLDLLNHLEGEFVIFKRNDLYKVM
;
A
#
# COMPACT_ATOMS: atom_id res chain seq x y z
N MET A 1 6.23 -20.54 4.21
CA MET A 1 5.74 -19.75 3.05
C MET A 1 4.95 -20.64 2.07
N GLN A 2 5.57 -21.20 1.02
CA GLN A 2 4.94 -21.92 -0.11
C GLN A 2 3.70 -22.77 0.24
N ARG A 3 3.82 -23.75 1.16
CA ARG A 3 2.73 -24.65 1.57
C ARG A 3 1.40 -23.96 1.92
N TYR A 4 1.46 -22.83 2.62
CA TYR A 4 0.29 -22.13 3.18
C TYR A 4 -0.13 -20.88 2.37
N PHE A 5 0.83 -20.23 1.71
CA PHE A 5 0.61 -18.93 1.05
C PHE A 5 0.86 -18.94 -0.47
N GLY A 6 1.35 -20.05 -1.04
CA GLY A 6 1.65 -20.19 -2.48
C GLY A 6 2.89 -19.44 -2.98
N TYR A 7 3.51 -18.58 -2.16
CA TYR A 7 4.68 -17.80 -2.58
C TYR A 7 6.00 -18.61 -2.57
N LEU A 8 6.85 -18.38 -3.57
CA LEU A 8 8.17 -18.99 -3.73
C LEU A 8 9.31 -18.18 -3.09
N GLN A 9 9.15 -16.86 -2.91
CA GLN A 9 10.20 -15.96 -2.42
C GLN A 9 9.66 -14.90 -1.44
N PHE A 10 10.52 -14.41 -0.55
CA PHE A 10 10.25 -13.25 0.29
C PHE A 10 10.49 -11.94 -0.47
N ARG A 11 9.64 -10.94 -0.20
CA ARG A 11 9.91 -9.55 -0.60
C ARG A 11 10.92 -8.90 0.35
N SER A 12 11.48 -7.76 -0.04
CA SER A 12 12.47 -7.00 0.73
C SER A 12 12.07 -6.81 2.20
N HIS A 13 13.04 -6.96 3.11
CA HIS A 13 12.90 -6.94 4.58
C HIS A 13 11.98 -7.99 5.21
N GLN A 14 11.05 -8.65 4.48
CA GLN A 14 10.13 -9.63 5.10
C GLN A 14 10.88 -10.79 5.77
N LYS A 15 11.89 -11.36 5.09
CA LYS A 15 12.68 -12.48 5.62
C LYS A 15 13.39 -12.08 6.91
N GLU A 16 14.09 -10.96 6.87
CA GLU A 16 14.89 -10.40 7.97
C GLU A 16 14.03 -10.08 9.20
N VAL A 17 12.89 -9.41 9.01
CA VAL A 17 11.91 -9.16 10.08
C VAL A 17 11.40 -10.47 10.69
N ILE A 18 11.09 -11.48 9.87
CA ILE A 18 10.62 -12.79 10.37
C ILE A 18 11.72 -13.51 11.15
N GLU A 19 12.97 -13.47 10.69
CA GLU A 19 14.12 -14.02 11.41
C GLU A 19 14.30 -13.29 12.76
N LYS A 20 14.20 -11.96 12.80
CA LYS A 20 14.28 -11.19 14.05
C LYS A 20 13.16 -11.45 15.04
N ILE A 21 11.93 -11.66 14.56
CA ILE A 21 10.80 -12.06 15.42
C ILE A 21 11.03 -13.47 15.98
N LEU A 22 11.61 -14.39 15.19
CA LEU A 22 11.94 -15.75 15.64
C LEU A 22 13.13 -15.79 16.61
N ASP A 23 14.08 -14.86 16.49
CA ASP A 23 15.15 -14.61 17.48
C ASP A 23 14.63 -14.02 18.80
N GLY A 24 13.37 -13.57 18.85
CA GLY A 24 12.75 -12.93 20.02
C GLY A 24 13.01 -11.42 20.15
N GLN A 25 13.48 -10.76 19.08
CA GLN A 25 13.76 -9.33 19.07
C GLN A 25 12.50 -8.50 18.75
N ASP A 26 12.27 -7.40 19.49
CA ASP A 26 11.19 -6.45 19.17
C ASP A 26 11.43 -5.79 17.80
N CYS A 27 10.36 -5.57 17.03
CA CYS A 27 10.46 -5.11 15.65
C CYS A 27 9.50 -3.95 15.33
N LEU A 28 10.01 -2.87 14.73
CA LEU A 28 9.23 -1.79 14.13
C LEU A 28 9.29 -1.90 12.60
N VAL A 29 8.16 -2.16 11.97
CA VAL A 29 8.02 -2.48 10.55
C VAL A 29 7.25 -1.37 9.84
N VAL A 30 7.99 -0.44 9.22
CA VAL A 30 7.43 0.66 8.43
C VAL A 30 7.52 0.28 6.95
N MET A 31 6.41 -0.07 6.31
CA MET A 31 6.40 -0.48 4.90
C MET A 31 5.09 -0.08 4.22
N ALA A 32 5.17 0.21 2.91
CA ALA A 32 4.04 0.59 2.06
C ALA A 32 2.77 -0.27 2.24
N THR A 33 1.62 0.31 1.89
CA THR A 33 0.40 -0.47 1.61
C THR A 33 0.67 -1.50 0.52
N GLY A 34 0.12 -2.72 0.66
CA GLY A 34 0.36 -3.81 -0.30
C GLY A 34 1.76 -4.44 -0.29
N SER A 35 2.73 -3.91 0.46
CA SER A 35 4.09 -4.48 0.59
C SER A 35 4.12 -5.93 1.13
N GLY A 36 3.13 -6.29 1.95
CA GLY A 36 3.01 -7.63 2.55
C GLY A 36 3.36 -7.71 4.04
N LYS A 37 3.24 -6.60 4.79
CA LYS A 37 3.46 -6.51 6.25
C LYS A 37 2.88 -7.69 7.04
N SER A 38 1.66 -8.13 6.72
CA SER A 38 0.97 -9.18 7.47
C SER A 38 1.67 -10.54 7.45
N LEU A 39 2.50 -10.85 6.43
CA LEU A 39 3.31 -12.07 6.45
C LEU A 39 4.34 -12.09 7.58
N CYS A 40 4.79 -10.91 8.05
CA CYS A 40 5.76 -10.78 9.13
C CYS A 40 5.21 -11.33 10.46
N TYR A 41 3.91 -11.19 10.74
CA TYR A 41 3.26 -11.79 11.92
C TYR A 41 2.52 -13.10 11.64
N GLN A 42 2.11 -13.38 10.38
CA GLN A 42 1.41 -14.62 10.03
C GLN A 42 2.34 -15.83 9.82
N ILE A 43 3.64 -15.64 9.55
CA ILE A 43 4.59 -16.74 9.33
C ILE A 43 5.18 -17.31 10.63
N PRO A 44 5.66 -16.52 11.61
CA PRO A 44 6.24 -17.02 12.86
C PRO A 44 5.43 -18.11 13.59
N PRO A 45 4.11 -17.96 13.86
CA PRO A 45 3.35 -18.97 14.62
C PRO A 45 3.33 -20.36 13.95
N LEU A 46 3.35 -20.39 12.61
CA LEU A 46 3.38 -21.62 11.82
C LEU A 46 4.73 -22.35 11.89
N VAL A 47 5.80 -21.61 12.25
CA VAL A 47 7.15 -22.13 12.48
C VAL A 47 7.29 -22.57 13.94
N THR A 48 6.92 -21.71 14.89
CA THR A 48 7.11 -21.95 16.34
C THR A 48 6.07 -22.87 16.97
N ARG A 49 4.93 -23.12 16.32
CA ARG A 49 3.78 -23.85 16.87
C ARG A 49 3.25 -23.24 18.17
N LYS A 50 3.18 -21.91 18.20
CA LYS A 50 2.74 -21.06 19.31
C LYS A 50 1.79 -19.99 18.76
N THR A 51 0.89 -19.46 19.58
CA THR A 51 -0.05 -18.42 19.15
C THR A 51 0.69 -17.11 18.84
N ALA A 52 0.35 -16.46 17.72
CA ALA A 52 0.61 -15.04 17.50
C ALA A 52 -0.63 -14.24 17.89
N VAL A 53 -0.48 -13.25 18.76
CA VAL A 53 -1.59 -12.34 19.10
C VAL A 53 -1.46 -11.08 18.25
N VAL A 54 -2.54 -10.67 17.59
CA VAL A 54 -2.57 -9.52 16.67
C VAL A 54 -3.61 -8.51 17.15
N ILE A 55 -3.14 -7.35 17.60
CA ILE A 55 -3.96 -6.19 17.92
C ILE A 55 -4.09 -5.34 16.66
N SER A 56 -5.31 -4.99 16.26
CA SER A 56 -5.56 -4.21 15.03
C SER A 56 -6.74 -3.24 15.21
N PRO A 57 -6.73 -2.03 14.60
CA PRO A 57 -7.77 -1.02 14.83
C PRO A 57 -8.96 -1.18 13.88
N LEU A 58 -8.70 -1.64 12.66
CA LEU A 58 -9.63 -1.85 11.54
C LEU A 58 -10.85 -0.91 11.49
N LEU A 59 -10.61 0.41 11.42
CA LEU A 59 -11.71 1.37 11.21
C LEU A 59 -12.42 1.12 9.88
N SER A 60 -13.59 0.49 9.97
CA SER A 60 -14.84 1.27 9.96
C SER A 60 -15.43 1.32 11.39
N LEU A 61 -16.59 1.97 11.59
CA LEU A 61 -17.26 2.20 12.89
C LEU A 61 -17.21 0.98 13.83
N MET A 62 -17.16 1.17 15.15
CA MET A 62 -16.78 0.17 16.19
C MET A 62 -17.31 -1.27 15.99
N GLN A 63 -18.53 -1.45 15.48
CA GLN A 63 -19.10 -2.77 15.16
C GLN A 63 -18.39 -3.49 13.99
N ASP A 64 -17.95 -2.76 12.96
CA ASP A 64 -17.27 -3.29 11.78
C ASP A 64 -15.83 -3.75 12.05
N GLN A 65 -15.17 -3.26 13.12
CA GLN A 65 -13.81 -3.68 13.47
C GLN A 65 -13.75 -5.21 13.66
N ALA A 66 -14.85 -5.79 14.14
CA ALA A 66 -15.07 -7.23 14.17
C ALA A 66 -15.18 -7.82 12.76
N CYS A 67 -16.04 -7.28 11.90
CA CYS A 67 -16.24 -7.75 10.53
C CYS A 67 -14.91 -7.77 9.73
N GLY A 68 -14.04 -6.77 9.92
CA GLY A 68 -12.68 -6.74 9.35
C GLY A 68 -11.80 -7.89 9.85
N ASN A 69 -11.70 -8.07 11.16
CA ASN A 69 -10.88 -9.15 11.76
C ASN A 69 -11.43 -10.53 11.40
N ILE A 70 -12.75 -10.71 11.40
CA ILE A 70 -13.44 -11.93 10.97
C ILE A 70 -13.09 -12.26 9.50
N LYS A 71 -13.01 -11.27 8.60
CA LYS A 71 -12.59 -11.50 7.20
C LYS A 71 -11.14 -12.00 7.10
N LEU A 72 -10.21 -11.41 7.86
CA LEU A 72 -8.81 -11.90 7.92
C LEU A 72 -8.74 -13.33 8.47
N VAL A 73 -9.49 -13.61 9.54
CA VAL A 73 -9.65 -14.95 10.13
C VAL A 73 -10.19 -15.95 9.11
N MET A 74 -11.23 -15.60 8.34
CA MET A 74 -11.76 -16.48 7.29
C MET A 74 -10.74 -16.74 6.18
N SER A 75 -9.95 -15.74 5.78
CA SER A 75 -8.87 -15.92 4.80
C SER A 75 -7.78 -16.89 5.29
N LEU A 76 -7.43 -16.82 6.58
CA LEU A 76 -6.48 -17.74 7.21
C LEU A 76 -7.07 -19.15 7.38
N LYS A 77 -8.33 -19.27 7.82
CA LYS A 77 -9.07 -20.56 7.88
C LYS A 77 -9.13 -21.24 6.51
N GLN A 78 -9.39 -20.49 5.43
CA GLN A 78 -9.36 -21.01 4.05
C GLN A 78 -7.97 -21.51 3.60
N ARG A 79 -6.88 -21.00 4.20
CA ARG A 79 -5.50 -21.47 3.98
C ARG A 79 -5.09 -22.62 4.90
N GLY A 80 -6.00 -23.14 5.73
CA GLY A 80 -5.72 -24.20 6.69
C GLY A 80 -4.89 -23.73 7.91
N ILE A 81 -4.96 -22.45 8.25
CA ILE A 81 -4.36 -21.85 9.44
C ILE A 81 -5.45 -21.67 10.49
N LYS A 82 -5.19 -22.05 11.75
CA LYS A 82 -6.13 -21.87 12.86
C LYS A 82 -6.11 -20.41 13.32
N ALA A 83 -6.93 -19.57 12.70
CA ALA A 83 -7.12 -18.19 13.15
C ALA A 83 -8.46 -18.02 13.88
N GLU A 84 -8.56 -17.07 14.81
CA GLU A 84 -9.85 -16.62 15.35
C GLU A 84 -9.83 -15.15 15.80
N TYR A 85 -10.99 -14.52 15.91
CA TYR A 85 -11.18 -13.17 16.44
C TYR A 85 -11.85 -13.18 17.83
N LEU A 86 -11.26 -12.46 18.78
CA LEU A 86 -11.78 -12.24 20.12
C LEU A 86 -12.16 -10.76 20.29
N GLY A 87 -13.45 -10.49 20.48
CA GLY A 87 -14.02 -9.14 20.60
C GLY A 87 -15.39 -9.16 21.29
N SER A 88 -16.00 -8.00 21.46
CA SER A 88 -17.34 -7.85 22.08
C SER A 88 -18.47 -8.48 21.25
N THR A 89 -18.33 -8.51 19.92
CA THR A 89 -19.32 -9.07 18.98
C THR A 89 -19.21 -10.59 18.78
N GLN A 90 -18.34 -11.28 19.53
CA GLN A 90 -18.13 -12.71 19.35
C GLN A 90 -19.31 -13.49 19.94
N THR A 91 -20.06 -14.19 19.08
CA THR A 91 -21.25 -14.97 19.47
C THR A 91 -20.89 -16.35 20.03
N ASP A 92 -19.75 -16.92 19.62
CA ASP A 92 -19.27 -18.20 20.13
C ASP A 92 -18.51 -18.02 21.45
N LYS A 93 -19.15 -18.42 22.55
CA LYS A 93 -18.60 -18.35 23.91
C LYS A 93 -17.41 -19.30 24.13
N THR A 94 -17.23 -20.33 23.28
CA THR A 94 -16.09 -21.27 23.39
C THR A 94 -14.77 -20.62 22.96
N VAL A 95 -14.81 -19.58 22.11
CA VAL A 95 -13.62 -18.91 21.56
C VAL A 95 -12.69 -18.36 22.65
N HIS A 96 -13.24 -17.86 23.77
CA HIS A 96 -12.43 -17.38 24.89
C HIS A 96 -11.60 -18.51 25.54
N PHE A 97 -12.22 -19.66 25.78
CA PHE A 97 -11.55 -20.84 26.36
C PHE A 97 -10.54 -21.46 25.38
N HIS A 98 -10.89 -21.52 24.09
CA HIS A 98 -9.97 -21.98 23.04
C HIS A 98 -8.79 -21.02 22.83
N ALA A 99 -8.98 -19.72 23.05
CA ALA A 99 -7.89 -18.75 23.10
C ALA A 99 -6.98 -18.97 24.32
N GLU A 100 -7.53 -19.07 25.54
CA GLU A 100 -6.73 -19.34 26.75
C GLU A 100 -5.94 -20.65 26.70
N SER A 101 -6.45 -21.66 26.00
CA SER A 101 -5.78 -22.96 25.79
C SER A 101 -4.83 -23.01 24.59
N GLY A 102 -4.51 -21.86 23.96
CA GLY A 102 -3.55 -21.80 22.84
C GLY A 102 -3.99 -22.56 21.59
N THR A 103 -5.30 -22.73 21.37
CA THR A 103 -5.84 -23.56 20.27
C THR A 103 -5.50 -22.99 18.88
N TYR A 104 -5.28 -21.68 18.78
CA TYR A 104 -5.13 -20.93 17.54
C TYR A 104 -3.66 -20.59 17.21
N ASP A 105 -3.29 -20.69 15.94
CA ASP A 105 -2.03 -20.18 15.40
C ASP A 105 -2.01 -18.64 15.43
N VAL A 106 -3.15 -17.99 15.15
CA VAL A 106 -3.29 -16.51 15.11
C VAL A 106 -4.56 -16.06 15.81
N LEU A 107 -4.44 -15.18 16.81
CA LEU A 107 -5.56 -14.63 17.57
C LEU A 107 -5.66 -13.11 17.32
N PHE A 108 -6.72 -12.66 16.65
CA PHE A 108 -7.00 -11.24 16.43
C PHE A 108 -7.84 -10.65 17.56
N MET A 109 -7.56 -9.40 17.94
CA MET A 109 -8.38 -8.62 18.87
C MET A 109 -8.24 -7.11 18.60
N THR A 110 -9.19 -6.32 19.11
CA THR A 110 -9.12 -4.86 19.10
C THR A 110 -8.34 -4.38 20.34
N PRO A 111 -7.76 -3.16 20.38
CA PRO A 111 -7.03 -2.67 21.56
C PRO A 111 -7.95 -2.56 22.79
N GLU A 112 -9.22 -2.18 22.61
CA GLU A 112 -10.23 -2.13 23.66
C GLU A 112 -10.42 -3.53 24.28
N LYS A 113 -10.43 -4.58 23.45
CA LYS A 113 -10.53 -5.95 23.94
C LYS A 113 -9.23 -6.43 24.61
N ALA A 114 -8.07 -6.06 24.07
CA ALA A 114 -6.78 -6.40 24.65
C ALA A 114 -6.61 -5.83 26.07
N CYS A 115 -6.98 -4.56 26.29
CA CYS A 115 -6.91 -3.89 27.58
C CYS A 115 -7.98 -4.36 28.60
N SER A 116 -9.12 -4.89 28.14
CA SER A 116 -10.18 -5.42 29.02
C SER A 116 -10.02 -6.91 29.41
N LEU A 117 -8.98 -7.59 28.93
CA LEU A 117 -8.68 -8.98 29.29
C LEU A 117 -7.85 -9.06 30.58
N THR A 118 -8.27 -9.92 31.50
CA THR A 118 -7.62 -10.07 32.82
C THR A 118 -6.20 -10.62 32.71
N SER A 119 -5.33 -10.30 33.67
CA SER A 119 -3.96 -10.86 33.73
C SER A 119 -3.93 -12.39 33.78
N ARG A 120 -5.01 -13.04 34.25
CA ARG A 120 -5.18 -14.50 34.23
C ARG A 120 -5.30 -15.05 32.81
N PHE A 121 -6.07 -14.39 31.93
CA PHE A 121 -6.17 -14.78 30.51
C PHE A 121 -4.79 -14.75 29.86
N TRP A 122 -4.07 -13.65 30.05
CA TRP A 122 -2.74 -13.45 29.47
C TRP A 122 -1.70 -14.43 30.03
N ALA A 123 -1.71 -14.71 31.34
CA ALA A 123 -0.84 -15.71 31.94
C ALA A 123 -1.15 -17.15 31.45
N ASN A 124 -2.43 -17.51 31.31
CA ASN A 124 -2.84 -18.80 30.74
C ASN A 124 -2.31 -18.98 29.30
N LEU A 125 -2.55 -17.99 28.44
CA LEU A 125 -2.09 -18.01 27.04
C LEU A 125 -0.56 -17.97 26.92
N LEU A 126 0.14 -17.22 27.79
CA LEU A 126 1.61 -17.22 27.84
C LEU A 126 2.17 -18.60 28.22
N ASN A 127 1.54 -19.30 29.18
CA ASN A 127 1.92 -20.66 29.58
C ASN A 127 1.70 -21.69 28.47
N MET A 128 0.65 -21.53 27.64
CA MET A 128 0.43 -22.37 26.45
C MET A 128 1.42 -22.05 25.33
N GLY A 129 1.84 -20.78 25.24
CA GLY A 129 2.94 -20.32 24.40
C GLY A 129 2.52 -19.28 23.38
N ILE A 130 2.97 -18.04 23.60
CA ILE A 130 2.90 -16.94 22.63
C ILE A 130 4.26 -16.86 21.89
N CYS A 131 4.23 -16.56 20.59
CA CYS A 131 5.44 -16.28 19.79
C CYS A 131 5.70 -14.79 19.56
N LEU A 132 4.66 -13.96 19.49
CA LEU A 132 4.75 -12.51 19.30
C LEU A 132 3.45 -11.82 19.74
N LEU A 133 3.56 -10.52 20.04
CA LEU A 133 2.44 -9.59 20.07
C LEU A 133 2.59 -8.59 18.90
N ALA A 134 1.77 -8.72 17.87
CA ALA A 134 1.71 -7.77 16.77
C ALA A 134 0.74 -6.62 17.11
N VAL A 135 1.16 -5.41 16.78
CA VAL A 135 0.37 -4.17 16.87
C VAL A 135 0.31 -3.61 15.45
N ASP A 136 -0.75 -3.94 14.72
CA ASP A 136 -0.93 -3.53 13.33
C ASP A 136 -1.52 -2.10 13.24
N GLU A 137 -1.16 -1.38 12.18
CA GLU A 137 -1.32 0.07 12.04
C GLU A 137 -0.98 0.89 13.31
N ALA A 138 0.18 0.57 13.91
CA ALA A 138 0.75 1.18 15.10
C ALA A 138 0.90 2.72 15.08
N HIS A 139 0.69 3.39 13.94
CA HIS A 139 0.63 4.85 13.89
C HIS A 139 -0.50 5.44 14.75
N CYS A 140 -1.54 4.65 15.09
CA CYS A 140 -2.59 5.03 16.04
C CYS A 140 -2.08 5.33 17.46
N ILE A 141 -0.86 4.92 17.83
CA ILE A 141 -0.24 5.23 19.14
C ILE A 141 0.11 6.72 19.27
N SER A 142 0.51 7.34 18.17
CA SER A 142 1.15 8.66 18.12
C SER A 142 0.11 9.76 17.92
N GLU A 143 0.15 10.81 18.75
CA GLU A 143 -0.71 12.00 18.60
C GLU A 143 -0.32 12.86 17.37
N TRP A 144 0.89 12.67 16.85
CA TRP A 144 1.35 13.20 15.55
C TRP A 144 0.92 12.33 14.36
N GLY A 145 0.24 11.21 14.63
CA GLY A 145 -0.42 10.34 13.65
C GLY A 145 -1.79 10.89 13.27
N HIS A 146 -2.29 10.53 12.09
CA HIS A 146 -3.55 11.07 11.56
C HIS A 146 -4.81 10.39 12.12
N ASP A 147 -4.68 9.15 12.64
CA ASP A 147 -5.76 8.36 13.25
C ASP A 147 -5.38 7.92 14.68
N PHE A 148 -5.08 8.88 15.57
CA PHE A 148 -4.71 8.62 16.96
C PHE A 148 -5.83 7.90 17.75
N ARG A 149 -5.46 6.94 18.62
CA ARG A 149 -6.33 6.29 19.62
C ARG A 149 -5.64 6.22 20.99
N LYS A 150 -6.41 6.48 22.05
CA LYS A 150 -5.92 6.47 23.44
C LYS A 150 -5.59 5.05 23.95
N GLU A 151 -6.33 4.06 23.48
CA GLU A 151 -6.26 2.66 23.89
C GLU A 151 -4.95 2.02 23.41
N TYR A 152 -4.42 2.48 22.27
CA TYR A 152 -3.12 2.06 21.76
C TYR A 152 -1.96 2.41 22.69
N LYS A 153 -2.04 3.52 23.45
CA LYS A 153 -1.06 3.86 24.48
C LYS A 153 -1.13 2.96 25.72
N GLN A 154 -2.27 2.30 25.97
CA GLN A 154 -2.48 1.40 27.11
C GLN A 154 -1.93 -0.02 26.88
N LEU A 155 -1.58 -0.38 25.64
CA LEU A 155 -0.96 -1.67 25.31
C LEU A 155 0.38 -1.89 26.01
N ASN A 156 0.99 -0.81 26.53
CA ASN A 156 2.20 -0.82 27.33
C ASN A 156 2.08 -1.68 28.60
N MET A 157 0.88 -1.82 29.16
CA MET A 157 0.61 -2.64 30.35
C MET A 157 0.83 -4.14 30.07
N LEU A 158 0.60 -4.59 28.83
CA LEU A 158 0.81 -5.98 28.43
C LEU A 158 2.29 -6.37 28.49
N ARG A 159 3.22 -5.41 28.36
CA ARG A 159 4.67 -5.68 28.39
C ARG A 159 5.14 -6.24 29.73
N GLY A 160 4.49 -5.88 30.84
CA GLY A 160 4.76 -6.42 32.17
C GLY A 160 4.21 -7.83 32.38
N VAL A 161 3.20 -8.25 31.60
CA VAL A 161 2.58 -9.59 31.70
C VAL A 161 3.19 -10.57 30.69
N LEU A 162 3.55 -10.08 29.50
CA LEU A 162 4.08 -10.85 28.38
C LEU A 162 5.62 -10.82 28.34
N SER A 163 6.25 -11.06 29.48
CA SER A 163 7.72 -11.06 29.62
C SER A 163 8.36 -12.09 28.69
N GLY A 164 9.30 -11.65 27.83
CA GLY A 164 9.98 -12.52 26.86
C GLY A 164 9.20 -12.78 25.57
N VAL A 165 8.07 -12.10 25.33
CA VAL A 165 7.37 -12.09 24.04
C VAL A 165 7.82 -10.87 23.22
N PRO A 166 8.28 -11.03 21.96
CA PRO A 166 8.62 -9.90 21.10
C PRO A 166 7.37 -9.11 20.71
N PHE A 167 7.47 -7.79 20.82
CA PHE A 167 6.46 -6.83 20.36
C PHE A 167 6.80 -6.39 18.94
N VAL A 168 5.81 -6.43 18.05
CA VAL A 168 5.97 -6.20 16.61
C VAL A 168 5.02 -5.09 16.18
N ALA A 169 5.50 -3.86 16.06
CA ALA A 169 4.71 -2.72 15.60
C ALA A 169 4.77 -2.61 14.07
N LEU A 170 3.62 -2.58 13.40
CA LEU A 170 3.55 -2.50 11.93
C LEU A 170 2.76 -1.27 11.49
N THR A 171 3.18 -0.59 10.43
CA THR A 171 2.51 0.66 10.00
C THR A 171 2.81 1.01 8.54
N ALA A 172 1.87 1.69 7.87
CA ALA A 172 2.03 2.20 6.50
C ALA A 172 2.65 3.60 6.40
N THR A 173 2.69 4.39 7.48
CA THR A 173 2.87 5.86 7.39
C THR A 173 3.78 6.49 8.46
N ALA A 174 4.40 5.71 9.36
CA ALA A 174 5.31 6.24 10.39
C ALA A 174 6.68 6.63 9.80
N THR A 175 6.72 7.80 9.18
CA THR A 175 7.84 8.29 8.36
C THR A 175 8.43 9.57 8.91
N GLU A 176 9.58 9.94 8.38
CA GLU A 176 10.32 11.14 8.73
C GLU A 176 9.61 12.36 8.15
N LYS A 177 8.66 12.92 8.92
CA LYS A 177 8.06 14.22 8.58
C LYS A 177 9.18 15.24 8.53
N HIS A 178 9.52 15.69 7.32
CA HIS A 178 10.50 16.75 7.08
C HIS A 178 10.00 18.08 7.66
N VAL A 179 10.22 18.25 8.97
CA VAL A 179 10.16 19.54 9.65
C VAL A 179 11.03 20.52 8.86
N SER A 180 10.39 21.53 8.28
CA SER A 180 11.11 22.57 7.54
C SER A 180 12.08 23.28 8.47
N ARG A 181 13.30 23.58 7.99
CA ARG A 181 14.40 24.21 8.76
C ARG A 181 14.06 25.57 9.41
N ASP A 182 12.89 26.13 9.10
CA ASP A 182 12.33 27.35 9.69
C ASP A 182 11.64 27.12 11.07
N LEU A 183 11.48 25.86 11.54
CA LEU A 183 10.87 25.58 12.85
C LEU A 183 11.84 25.90 13.99
N MET A 184 11.84 27.16 14.42
CA MET A 184 12.59 27.65 15.57
C MET A 184 12.15 26.94 16.86
N VAL A 185 13.01 26.08 17.42
CA VAL A 185 12.83 25.51 18.75
C VAL A 185 13.22 26.55 19.80
N GLU A 186 12.26 27.02 20.59
CA GLU A 186 12.54 27.90 21.74
C GLU A 186 13.13 27.09 22.90
N MET A 187 14.46 26.92 22.92
CA MET A 187 15.17 26.36 24.07
C MET A 187 15.50 27.43 25.12
N PRO A 188 15.13 27.25 26.39
CA PRO A 188 15.61 28.08 27.49
C PRO A 188 17.07 27.70 27.84
N VAL A 189 18.03 28.34 27.16
CA VAL A 189 19.47 28.15 27.45
C VAL A 189 19.89 29.04 28.63
N ILE A 190 20.21 28.42 29.77
CA ILE A 190 20.73 29.12 30.96
C ILE A 190 22.25 29.17 30.87
N LEU A 191 22.79 30.33 30.48
CA LEU A 191 24.22 30.62 30.57
C LEU A 191 24.54 31.18 31.97
N THR A 192 25.31 30.43 32.75
CA THR A 192 25.95 30.96 33.97
C THR A 192 27.39 31.35 33.67
N SER A 193 27.96 32.27 34.45
CA SER A 193 29.27 32.89 34.22
C SER A 193 30.49 32.03 34.62
N CYS A 194 30.27 30.75 34.94
CA CYS A 194 31.32 29.76 35.22
C CYS A 194 31.29 28.65 34.16
N SER A 195 32.38 27.88 34.05
CA SER A 195 32.66 26.93 32.95
C SER A 195 31.81 25.65 32.92
N PHE A 196 30.52 25.72 33.29
CA PHE A 196 29.58 24.60 33.34
C PHE A 196 28.28 24.96 32.59
N LEU A 197 28.07 24.33 31.44
CA LEU A 197 26.82 24.43 30.69
C LEU A 197 25.79 23.43 31.26
N TYR A 198 24.79 23.95 31.97
CA TYR A 198 23.65 23.17 32.42
C TYR A 198 22.57 23.15 31.35
N PHE A 199 22.21 21.97 30.88
CA PHE A 199 21.08 21.75 29.96
C PHE A 199 20.04 20.85 30.62
N THR A 200 18.82 21.37 30.77
CA THR A 200 17.65 20.56 31.15
C THR A 200 16.78 20.37 29.92
N LEU A 201 16.80 19.16 29.35
CA LEU A 201 15.79 18.76 28.37
C LEU A 201 14.49 18.49 29.13
N ILE A 202 13.47 19.32 28.87
CA ILE A 202 12.10 19.05 29.29
C ILE A 202 11.36 18.53 28.06
N TYR A 203 11.01 17.26 28.08
CA TYR A 203 10.19 16.59 27.07
C TYR A 203 9.28 15.61 27.82
N ASP A 204 8.00 15.52 27.43
CA ASP A 204 6.91 15.07 28.32
C ASP A 204 7.20 13.76 29.08
N ASN A 205 7.45 13.92 30.39
CA ASN A 205 7.67 12.89 31.40
C ASN A 205 8.83 11.88 31.19
N CYS A 206 9.66 12.01 30.15
CA CYS A 206 10.87 11.19 29.98
C CYS A 206 12.09 11.79 30.70
N TRP A 207 12.30 11.41 31.96
CA TRP A 207 13.42 11.87 32.79
C TRP A 207 14.76 11.19 32.41
N GLN A 208 15.53 11.80 31.52
CA GLN A 208 16.96 11.52 31.36
C GLN A 208 17.81 12.79 31.39
N GLN A 209 18.28 13.17 32.58
CA GLN A 209 19.36 14.16 32.71
C GLN A 209 20.71 13.48 32.42
N THR A 210 21.42 13.93 31.39
CA THR A 210 22.84 13.58 31.16
C THR A 210 23.69 14.84 31.31
N ILE A 211 24.40 14.96 32.42
CA ILE A 211 25.24 16.13 32.72
C ILE A 211 26.65 15.92 32.15
N TYR A 212 27.02 16.74 31.16
CA TYR A 212 28.37 16.74 30.58
C TYR A 212 29.25 17.80 31.24
N SER A 213 30.16 17.36 32.11
CA SER A 213 31.25 18.21 32.61
C SER A 213 32.48 18.07 31.71
N THR A 214 33.05 19.19 31.28
CA THR A 214 34.36 19.25 30.63
C THR A 214 35.30 20.13 31.46
N SER A 215 36.18 19.51 32.24
CA SER A 215 37.37 20.18 32.75
C SER A 215 38.51 20.08 31.74
N SER A 216 39.49 20.98 31.83
CA SER A 216 40.69 20.96 30.98
C SER A 216 41.68 19.83 31.30
N GLN A 217 41.44 19.02 32.36
CA GLN A 217 42.30 17.91 32.74
C GLN A 217 41.50 16.65 33.15
N GLY A 218 41.35 15.73 32.21
CA GLY A 218 40.85 14.37 32.45
C GLY A 218 39.34 14.20 32.32
N LYS A 219 38.91 13.21 31.52
CA LYS A 219 37.51 12.76 31.46
C LYS A 219 37.16 12.03 32.75
N LYS A 220 36.16 12.52 33.49
CA LYS A 220 35.40 11.73 34.46
C LYS A 220 33.91 11.85 34.13
N VAL A 221 33.30 10.72 33.78
CA VAL A 221 31.83 10.61 33.73
C VAL A 221 31.37 10.39 35.18
N LEU A 222 30.49 11.27 35.66
CA LEU A 222 29.78 11.07 36.93
C LEU A 222 28.34 10.70 36.60
N VAL A 223 27.96 9.46 36.91
CA VAL A 223 26.57 9.01 36.93
C VAL A 223 26.01 9.36 38.31
N TYR A 224 24.82 9.96 38.36
CA TYR A 224 24.20 10.41 39.61
C TYR A 224 22.91 9.61 39.87
N ASN A 225 22.75 9.12 41.10
CA ASN A 225 21.50 8.55 41.62
C ASN A 225 21.05 9.35 42.85
N ASP A 226 19.77 9.19 43.21
CA ASP A 226 19.18 9.55 44.50
C ASP A 226 19.14 11.04 44.90
N ASN A 227 18.33 11.80 44.16
CA ASN A 227 17.36 12.77 44.70
C ASN A 227 17.78 13.63 45.91
N LYS A 228 18.85 14.43 45.77
CA LYS A 228 19.03 15.71 46.47
C LYS A 228 20.03 16.61 45.75
N LEU A 229 19.70 17.90 45.66
CA LEU A 229 20.60 18.95 45.19
C LEU A 229 20.51 20.14 46.16
N GLN A 230 21.67 20.65 46.61
CA GLN A 230 21.78 21.93 47.32
C GLN A 230 22.93 22.74 46.71
N VAL A 231 22.60 23.81 46.00
CA VAL A 231 23.54 24.83 45.50
C VAL A 231 22.83 26.19 45.60
N PRO A 232 23.45 27.24 46.17
CA PRO A 232 22.78 28.53 46.40
C PRO A 232 22.63 29.35 45.11
N ILE A 233 21.47 30.04 44.97
CA ILE A 233 21.14 30.87 43.80
C ILE A 233 21.71 32.28 43.98
N SER A 234 22.60 32.72 43.08
CA SER A 234 23.10 34.10 43.05
C SER A 234 23.59 34.57 41.66
N CYS A 235 22.77 34.43 40.62
CA CYS A 235 22.91 35.18 39.37
C CYS A 235 21.55 35.36 38.66
N GLY A 236 21.40 36.42 37.86
CA GLY A 236 20.14 36.79 37.20
C GLY A 236 19.81 35.92 35.98
N ILE A 237 18.51 35.64 35.79
CA ILE A 237 18.00 34.83 34.68
C ILE A 237 17.57 35.75 33.52
N GLY A 238 18.07 35.49 32.31
CA GLY A 238 17.67 36.19 31.08
C GLY A 238 17.19 35.20 30.01
N LEU A 239 15.98 35.41 29.47
CA LEU A 239 15.39 34.58 28.42
C LEU A 239 15.83 35.04 27.02
N LEU A 240 16.44 34.14 26.25
CA LEU A 240 16.74 34.35 24.84
C LEU A 240 15.46 34.23 24.00
N ARG A 241 15.13 35.27 23.23
CA ARG A 241 13.91 35.35 22.39
C ARG A 241 14.14 35.38 20.88
N LYS A 242 15.40 35.34 20.41
CA LYS A 242 15.72 35.26 18.97
C LYS A 242 17.15 34.80 18.72
N VAL A 243 17.30 33.88 17.76
CA VAL A 243 18.56 33.36 17.23
C VAL A 243 18.44 33.33 15.70
N THR A 244 19.52 33.59 14.97
CA THR A 244 19.54 33.53 13.50
C THR A 244 20.89 33.03 13.02
N PHE A 245 20.88 32.02 12.13
CA PHE A 245 22.08 31.28 11.73
C PHE A 245 22.73 31.85 10.47
N GLY A 246 24.07 31.94 10.48
CA GLY A 246 24.87 32.33 9.31
C GLY A 246 25.07 31.18 8.29
N ARG A 247 25.28 31.53 7.02
CA ARG A 247 25.44 30.56 5.89
C ARG A 247 26.57 29.54 6.05
N THR A 248 27.51 29.74 6.97
CA THR A 248 28.68 28.89 7.20
C THR A 248 28.57 27.96 8.42
N GLY A 249 27.47 28.03 9.18
CA GLY A 249 27.23 27.19 10.36
C GLY A 249 28.12 27.45 11.59
N LYS A 250 29.22 28.20 11.46
CA LYS A 250 30.20 28.44 12.53
C LYS A 250 29.87 29.61 13.48
N ALA A 251 28.89 30.46 13.16
CA ALA A 251 28.52 31.60 14.00
C ALA A 251 27.02 31.95 14.03
N ILE A 252 26.59 32.50 15.17
CA ILE A 252 25.25 33.02 15.45
C ILE A 252 25.33 34.53 15.72
N MET A 253 24.32 35.29 15.29
CA MET A 253 24.17 36.71 15.63
C MET A 253 23.25 36.90 16.84
N TYR A 254 23.73 37.63 17.87
CA TYR A 254 22.95 38.08 19.02
C TYR A 254 23.15 39.58 19.25
N ASN A 255 22.08 40.37 19.21
CA ASN A 255 22.09 41.84 19.34
C ASN A 255 23.16 42.55 18.45
N GLY A 256 23.41 42.02 17.24
CA GLY A 256 24.42 42.54 16.31
C GLY A 256 25.85 42.05 16.54
N THR A 257 26.07 41.19 17.54
CA THR A 257 27.38 40.58 17.86
C THR A 257 27.44 39.16 17.32
N PHE A 258 28.58 38.76 16.73
CA PHE A 258 28.82 37.39 16.31
C PHE A 258 29.38 36.55 17.47
N LEU A 259 28.85 35.34 17.65
CA LEU A 259 29.36 34.31 18.56
C LEU A 259 29.80 33.10 17.74
N GLU A 260 31.08 32.74 17.83
CA GLU A 260 31.63 31.50 17.25
C GLU A 260 31.54 30.33 18.24
N TYR A 261 31.37 29.10 17.71
CA TYR A 261 31.24 27.88 18.51
C TYR A 261 32.16 26.76 18.01
N SER A 262 32.48 25.82 18.91
CA SER A 262 33.26 24.62 18.57
C SER A 262 32.43 23.62 17.75
N GLU A 263 33.11 22.78 16.96
CA GLU A 263 32.45 21.85 16.03
C GLU A 263 31.57 20.81 16.74
N GLN A 264 31.85 20.50 18.01
CA GLN A 264 31.02 19.64 18.87
C GLN A 264 29.59 20.20 19.04
N LEU A 265 29.43 21.53 19.09
CA LEU A 265 28.11 22.15 19.22
C LEU A 265 27.33 22.10 17.90
N ILE A 266 28.02 22.15 16.76
CA ILE A 266 27.43 21.96 15.42
C ILE A 266 26.95 20.50 15.27
N TYR A 267 27.74 19.53 15.74
CA TYR A 267 27.29 18.13 15.81
C TYR A 267 26.07 17.97 16.72
N PHE A 268 26.04 18.60 17.91
CA PHE A 268 24.89 18.52 18.81
C PHE A 268 23.62 19.15 18.24
N VAL A 269 23.70 20.32 17.60
CA VAL A 269 22.53 20.96 16.96
C VAL A 269 22.00 20.11 15.79
N ASN A 270 22.89 19.53 14.97
CA ASN A 270 22.46 18.59 13.92
C ASN A 270 21.86 17.31 14.52
N PHE A 271 22.39 16.80 15.63
CA PHE A 271 21.86 15.62 16.33
C PHE A 271 20.47 15.87 16.93
N VAL A 272 20.24 17.03 17.56
CA VAL A 272 18.92 17.43 18.08
C VAL A 272 17.93 17.67 16.94
N ALA A 273 18.34 18.30 15.84
CA ALA A 273 17.51 18.44 14.65
C ALA A 273 17.16 17.09 14.00
N TYR A 274 18.07 16.12 14.03
CA TYR A 274 17.84 14.76 13.55
C TYR A 274 16.89 13.97 14.47
N ALA A 275 17.05 14.09 15.80
CA ALA A 275 16.17 13.48 16.79
C ALA A 275 14.73 14.02 16.68
N ALA A 276 14.55 15.31 16.37
CA ALA A 276 13.25 15.95 16.19
C ALA A 276 12.46 15.46 14.96
N VAL A 277 13.09 14.76 14.01
CA VAL A 277 12.47 14.30 12.74
C VAL A 277 11.78 12.91 12.89
N GLN A 278 12.02 12.20 13.99
CA GLN A 278 11.60 10.80 14.19
C GLN A 278 10.34 10.62 15.06
N GLN A 279 9.57 11.69 15.36
CA GLN A 279 8.50 11.71 16.37
C GLN A 279 7.58 10.48 16.37
N VAL A 280 6.90 10.18 15.25
CA VAL A 280 5.93 9.06 15.18
C VAL A 280 6.57 7.69 15.48
N ARG A 281 7.84 7.48 15.10
CA ARG A 281 8.56 6.21 15.36
C ARG A 281 8.98 6.11 16.84
N ASN A 282 9.46 7.22 17.40
CA ASN A 282 9.84 7.30 18.81
C ASN A 282 8.62 7.12 19.72
N ASP A 283 7.50 7.79 19.41
CA ASP A 283 6.23 7.64 20.13
C ASP A 283 5.77 6.18 20.18
N ILE A 284 5.91 5.42 19.10
CA ILE A 284 5.58 3.98 19.05
C ILE A 284 6.51 3.17 19.96
N ILE A 285 7.83 3.33 19.81
CA ILE A 285 8.85 2.57 20.55
C ILE A 285 8.74 2.83 22.05
N CYS A 286 8.66 4.11 22.45
CA CYS A 286 8.54 4.54 23.84
C CYS A 286 7.19 4.14 24.45
N SER A 287 6.07 4.30 23.74
CA SER A 287 4.77 3.91 24.29
C SER A 287 4.68 2.39 24.47
N LEU A 288 5.18 1.58 23.55
CA LEU A 288 5.11 0.11 23.66
C LEU A 288 6.19 -0.50 24.58
N ASN A 289 7.10 0.30 25.16
CA ASN A 289 8.24 -0.16 25.97
C ASN A 289 9.08 -1.23 25.24
N MET A 290 9.40 -0.95 23.96
CA MET A 290 10.17 -1.86 23.10
C MET A 290 11.67 -1.74 23.41
N ASN A 291 12.36 -2.88 23.52
CA ASN A 291 13.77 -2.99 23.89
C ASN A 291 14.60 -3.43 22.68
N GLU A 292 15.75 -2.78 22.46
CA GLU A 292 16.71 -3.09 21.38
C GLU A 292 16.04 -3.28 20.00
N THR A 293 15.04 -2.43 19.70
CA THR A 293 14.12 -2.60 18.58
C THR A 293 14.82 -2.64 17.23
N PHE A 294 14.60 -3.71 16.47
CA PHE A 294 14.97 -3.77 15.06
C PHE A 294 14.00 -2.92 14.23
N ILE A 295 14.51 -1.95 13.47
CA ILE A 295 13.69 -1.04 12.65
C ILE A 295 13.87 -1.39 11.16
N ALA A 296 12.82 -1.89 10.53
CA ALA A 296 12.77 -2.17 9.10
C ALA A 296 11.96 -1.10 8.37
N VAL A 297 12.61 -0.34 7.49
CA VAL A 297 11.96 0.65 6.62
C VAL A 297 11.98 0.15 5.17
N GLY A 298 10.84 -0.27 4.66
CA GLY A 298 10.65 -0.57 3.24
C GLY A 298 10.34 0.69 2.43
N SER A 299 10.69 0.67 1.14
CA SER A 299 10.31 1.73 0.20
C SER A 299 8.79 1.93 0.16
N PHE A 300 8.39 3.18 -0.09
CA PHE A 300 7.03 3.65 -0.29
C PHE A 300 6.63 3.65 -1.78
N ASP A 301 7.53 3.20 -2.67
CA ASP A 301 7.25 3.17 -4.10
C ASP A 301 6.27 2.05 -4.49
N ARG A 302 5.14 2.47 -5.06
CA ARG A 302 4.10 1.63 -5.65
C ARG A 302 4.16 1.74 -7.16
N GLN A 303 5.20 1.15 -7.77
CA GLN A 303 5.54 1.31 -9.19
C GLN A 303 4.39 0.96 -10.15
N ASN A 304 3.54 0.01 -9.75
CA ASN A 304 2.36 -0.42 -10.49
C ASN A 304 1.18 0.57 -10.47
N LEU A 305 1.24 1.64 -9.67
CA LEU A 305 0.20 2.67 -9.59
C LEU A 305 0.56 3.87 -10.45
N PHE A 306 -0.27 4.17 -11.46
CA PHE A 306 -0.28 5.48 -12.11
C PHE A 306 -0.94 6.50 -11.17
N TYR A 307 -0.32 7.66 -11.01
CA TYR A 307 -0.89 8.79 -10.26
C TYR A 307 -1.24 9.94 -11.20
N GLY A 308 -2.46 10.47 -11.09
CA GLY A 308 -2.89 11.66 -11.82
C GLY A 308 -3.76 12.59 -10.98
N VAL A 309 -3.72 13.89 -11.27
CA VAL A 309 -4.58 14.89 -10.62
C VAL A 309 -5.22 15.79 -11.67
N LYS A 310 -6.51 16.10 -11.50
CA LYS A 310 -7.28 17.02 -12.36
C LYS A 310 -8.04 18.03 -11.49
N SER A 311 -8.10 19.27 -11.96
CA SER A 311 -8.98 20.32 -11.42
C SER A 311 -10.41 20.10 -11.93
N PHE A 312 -11.44 20.33 -11.10
CA PHE A 312 -12.84 20.19 -11.55
C PHE A 312 -13.81 21.19 -10.88
N ASN A 313 -14.99 21.30 -11.52
CA ASN A 313 -16.14 22.03 -11.00
C ASN A 313 -17.19 21.02 -10.51
N ARG A 314 -17.72 21.21 -9.30
CA ARG A 314 -18.74 20.35 -8.67
C ARG A 314 -20.15 20.55 -9.27
N SER A 315 -20.28 20.49 -10.59
CA SER A 315 -21.57 20.55 -11.31
C SER A 315 -22.11 19.16 -11.65
N LEU A 316 -23.44 19.03 -11.78
CA LEU A 316 -24.09 17.79 -12.21
C LEU A 316 -23.50 17.27 -13.54
N SER A 317 -23.30 18.16 -14.51
CA SER A 317 -22.69 17.83 -15.80
C SER A 317 -21.31 17.16 -15.71
N PHE A 318 -20.53 17.46 -14.66
CA PHE A 318 -19.23 16.82 -14.44
C PHE A 318 -19.37 15.45 -13.77
N VAL A 319 -20.40 15.25 -12.93
CA VAL A 319 -20.76 13.90 -12.43
C VAL A 319 -21.18 13.02 -13.60
N ASP A 320 -21.96 13.54 -14.54
CA ASP A 320 -22.38 12.81 -15.73
C ASP A 320 -21.20 12.47 -16.66
N GLU A 321 -20.27 13.42 -16.88
CA GLU A 321 -19.01 13.16 -17.61
C GLU A 321 -18.15 12.11 -16.90
N LEU A 322 -18.00 12.21 -15.57
CA LEU A 322 -17.27 11.23 -14.76
C LEU A 322 -17.90 9.84 -14.85
N VAL A 323 -19.23 9.72 -14.82
CA VAL A 323 -19.95 8.45 -14.95
C VAL A 323 -19.80 7.86 -16.35
N GLN A 324 -19.92 8.67 -17.40
CA GLN A 324 -19.68 8.22 -18.79
C GLN A 324 -18.26 7.69 -18.97
N GLU A 325 -17.27 8.41 -18.45
CA GLU A 325 -15.87 8.00 -18.51
C GLU A 325 -15.64 6.73 -17.70
N VAL A 326 -16.06 6.69 -16.44
CA VAL A 326 -16.00 5.51 -15.58
C VAL A 326 -16.62 4.28 -16.25
N SER A 327 -17.73 4.44 -16.98
CA SER A 327 -18.40 3.34 -17.69
C SER A 327 -17.50 2.62 -18.72
N LYS A 328 -16.58 3.33 -19.38
CA LYS A 328 -15.64 2.75 -20.35
C LYS A 328 -14.78 1.65 -19.73
N TYR A 329 -14.43 1.78 -18.45
CA TYR A 329 -13.51 0.86 -17.76
C TYR A 329 -14.23 -0.30 -17.06
N ILE A 330 -15.56 -0.31 -17.00
CA ILE A 330 -16.34 -1.36 -16.32
C ILE A 330 -16.26 -2.70 -17.06
N ASN A 331 -16.28 -2.66 -18.40
CA ASN A 331 -16.13 -3.83 -19.26
C ASN A 331 -14.71 -4.45 -19.22
N SER A 332 -13.82 -3.92 -18.37
CA SER A 332 -12.39 -4.23 -18.33
C SER A 332 -11.99 -5.13 -17.13
N ALA A 333 -12.99 -5.78 -16.51
CA ALA A 333 -12.87 -6.72 -15.39
C ALA A 333 -12.25 -6.17 -14.08
N GLY A 334 -12.15 -4.84 -13.94
CA GLY A 334 -11.56 -4.17 -12.78
C GLY A 334 -12.56 -3.54 -11.82
N SER A 335 -12.41 -3.79 -10.52
CA SER A 335 -13.20 -3.10 -9.48
C SER A 335 -12.69 -1.67 -9.26
N THR A 336 -13.60 -0.73 -9.02
CA THR A 336 -13.30 0.71 -8.82
C THR A 336 -13.81 1.21 -7.46
N ILE A 337 -13.03 2.08 -6.79
CA ILE A 337 -13.48 2.81 -5.58
C ILE A 337 -13.49 4.31 -5.88
N ILE A 338 -14.58 5.00 -5.55
CA ILE A 338 -14.72 6.46 -5.66
C ILE A 338 -14.81 7.03 -4.24
N TYR A 339 -13.74 7.66 -3.76
CA TYR A 339 -13.64 8.30 -2.45
C TYR A 339 -14.14 9.74 -2.49
N CYS A 340 -15.25 10.03 -1.80
CA CYS A 340 -15.94 11.30 -1.77
C CYS A 340 -15.71 12.07 -0.46
N THR A 341 -15.54 13.39 -0.54
CA THR A 341 -15.32 14.22 0.67
C THR A 341 -16.53 14.41 1.58
N THR A 342 -17.74 14.13 1.10
CA THR A 342 -19.00 14.28 1.86
C THR A 342 -19.97 13.14 1.54
N VAL A 343 -20.94 12.90 2.44
CA VAL A 343 -22.03 11.94 2.19
C VAL A 343 -22.83 12.34 0.96
N LYS A 344 -23.21 13.62 0.83
CA LYS A 344 -23.95 14.13 -0.32
C LYS A 344 -23.24 13.90 -1.67
N ASP A 345 -21.92 14.08 -1.73
CA ASP A 345 -21.12 13.75 -2.91
C ASP A 345 -21.19 12.24 -3.24
N THR A 346 -21.30 11.40 -2.21
CA THR A 346 -21.37 9.93 -2.31
C THR A 346 -22.73 9.49 -2.87
N GLU A 347 -23.82 10.03 -2.32
CA GLU A 347 -25.19 9.79 -2.76
C GLU A 347 -25.40 10.26 -4.21
N GLN A 348 -25.01 11.49 -4.53
CA GLN A 348 -25.17 12.08 -5.86
C GLN A 348 -24.45 11.28 -6.97
N ILE A 349 -23.21 10.82 -6.71
CA ILE A 349 -22.47 10.00 -7.68
C ILE A 349 -23.07 8.60 -7.80
N TYR A 350 -23.55 8.02 -6.69
CA TYR A 350 -24.23 6.73 -6.68
C TYR A 350 -25.54 6.75 -7.47
N GLU A 351 -26.35 7.80 -7.35
CA GLU A 351 -27.56 8.00 -8.15
C GLU A 351 -27.25 8.09 -9.65
N SER A 352 -26.30 8.92 -10.08
CA SER A 352 -25.90 8.98 -11.50
C SER A 352 -25.34 7.65 -12.03
N LEU A 353 -24.61 6.87 -11.21
CA LEU A 353 -24.17 5.52 -11.57
C LEU A 353 -25.35 4.54 -11.74
N GLN A 354 -26.34 4.54 -10.83
CA GLN A 354 -27.54 3.71 -10.98
C GLN A 354 -28.34 4.09 -12.23
N ASN A 355 -28.51 5.40 -12.50
CA ASN A 355 -29.21 5.90 -13.69
C ASN A 355 -28.51 5.51 -15.00
N ALA A 356 -27.19 5.30 -14.97
CA ALA A 356 -26.41 4.74 -16.08
C ALA A 356 -26.42 3.19 -16.15
N GLY A 357 -27.19 2.50 -15.30
CA GLY A 357 -27.30 1.04 -15.27
C GLY A 357 -26.10 0.31 -14.66
N ILE A 358 -25.24 1.03 -13.93
CA ILE A 358 -23.97 0.48 -13.42
C ILE A 358 -24.18 -0.24 -12.09
N LYS A 359 -23.51 -1.39 -11.91
CA LYS A 359 -23.45 -2.14 -10.63
C LYS A 359 -22.55 -1.44 -9.61
N ALA A 360 -23.04 -0.32 -9.10
CA ALA A 360 -22.44 0.46 -8.02
C ALA A 360 -23.05 0.10 -6.65
N GLY A 361 -22.27 0.25 -5.59
CA GLY A 361 -22.74 0.34 -4.20
C GLY A 361 -22.32 1.66 -3.54
N ILE A 362 -22.86 1.93 -2.36
CA ILE A 362 -22.60 3.12 -1.56
C ILE A 362 -22.08 2.75 -0.16
N TYR A 363 -21.16 3.55 0.41
CA TYR A 363 -20.65 3.33 1.78
C TYR A 363 -20.29 4.63 2.52
N HIS A 364 -21.05 4.96 3.56
CA HIS A 364 -20.76 6.08 4.47
C HIS A 364 -21.26 5.81 5.90
N GLY A 365 -20.70 6.53 6.87
CA GLY A 365 -20.95 6.30 8.30
C GLY A 365 -22.38 6.54 8.79
N GLN A 366 -23.27 7.09 7.97
CA GLN A 366 -24.70 7.25 8.28
C GLN A 366 -25.54 6.03 7.87
N MET A 367 -24.97 5.05 7.16
CA MET A 367 -25.68 3.81 6.79
C MET A 367 -25.71 2.81 7.95
N GLY A 368 -26.80 2.05 8.03
CA GLY A 368 -26.96 0.93 8.97
C GLY A 368 -25.83 -0.11 8.86
N SER A 369 -25.46 -0.70 9.99
CA SER A 369 -24.36 -1.68 10.07
C SER A 369 -24.53 -2.87 9.12
N SER A 370 -25.76 -3.38 9.02
CA SER A 370 -26.16 -4.45 8.09
C SER A 370 -25.92 -4.09 6.63
N ASP A 371 -26.33 -2.88 6.20
CA ASP A 371 -26.18 -2.43 4.81
C ASP A 371 -24.73 -2.13 4.45
N ARG A 372 -23.94 -1.64 5.42
CA ARG A 372 -22.49 -1.46 5.29
C ARG A 372 -21.78 -2.80 5.14
N GLU A 373 -22.12 -3.81 5.94
CA GLU A 373 -21.57 -5.16 5.78
C GLU A 373 -22.00 -5.80 4.45
N LYS A 374 -23.29 -5.74 4.10
CA LYS A 374 -23.86 -6.26 2.84
C LYS A 374 -23.15 -5.66 1.63
N THR A 375 -23.06 -4.34 1.55
CA THR A 375 -22.43 -3.66 0.40
C THR A 375 -20.93 -3.95 0.33
N HIS A 376 -20.23 -3.96 1.47
CA HIS A 376 -18.83 -4.37 1.52
C HIS A 376 -18.64 -5.83 1.07
N ARG A 377 -19.53 -6.75 1.46
CA ARG A 377 -19.50 -8.17 1.07
C ARG A 377 -19.69 -8.32 -0.44
N SER A 378 -20.67 -7.64 -1.02
CA SER A 378 -20.93 -7.67 -2.47
C SER A 378 -19.78 -7.09 -3.29
N PHE A 379 -19.17 -5.97 -2.85
CA PHE A 379 -17.96 -5.43 -3.52
C PHE A 379 -16.74 -6.35 -3.39
N ILE A 380 -16.56 -7.01 -2.25
CA ILE A 380 -15.48 -8.01 -2.06
C ILE A 380 -15.62 -9.19 -3.04
N LYS A 381 -16.85 -9.65 -3.27
CA LYS A 381 -17.19 -10.78 -4.12
C LYS A 381 -17.24 -10.49 -5.63
N ASP A 382 -17.00 -9.24 -6.04
CA ASP A 382 -17.19 -8.76 -7.42
C ASP A 382 -18.67 -8.82 -7.91
N GLU A 383 -19.64 -8.87 -6.97
CA GLU A 383 -21.06 -8.65 -7.26
C GLU A 383 -21.32 -7.18 -7.64
N LEU A 384 -20.56 -6.26 -7.04
CA LEU A 384 -20.51 -4.83 -7.35
C LEU A 384 -19.16 -4.50 -8.01
N GLN A 385 -19.22 -3.77 -9.12
CA GLN A 385 -18.04 -3.35 -9.88
C GLN A 385 -17.47 -2.03 -9.35
N ILE A 386 -18.32 -1.17 -8.78
CA ILE A 386 -17.95 0.14 -8.24
C ILE A 386 -18.45 0.27 -6.81
N LEU A 387 -17.67 0.92 -5.96
CA LEU A 387 -18.16 1.46 -4.69
C LEU A 387 -17.89 2.96 -4.60
N VAL A 388 -18.94 3.74 -4.37
CA VAL A 388 -18.84 5.15 -3.99
C VAL A 388 -18.82 5.23 -2.47
N ALA A 389 -17.83 5.89 -1.88
CA ALA A 389 -17.65 5.86 -0.44
C ALA A 389 -17.02 7.13 0.15
N THR A 390 -17.30 7.37 1.44
CA THR A 390 -16.52 8.33 2.24
C THR A 390 -15.27 7.66 2.86
N ILE A 391 -14.43 8.44 3.55
CA ILE A 391 -13.27 7.95 4.33
C ILE A 391 -13.65 6.82 5.32
N ALA A 392 -14.92 6.74 5.74
CA ALA A 392 -15.47 5.63 6.52
C ALA A 392 -15.23 4.25 5.87
N PHE A 393 -15.10 4.15 4.54
CA PHE A 393 -14.66 2.94 3.84
C PHE A 393 -13.12 2.81 3.86
N GLY A 394 -12.59 2.80 5.07
CA GLY A 394 -11.16 2.91 5.34
C GLY A 394 -10.46 1.55 5.45
N MET A 395 -10.08 1.20 6.67
CA MET A 395 -8.88 0.36 6.89
C MET A 395 -9.07 -1.14 6.65
N GLY A 396 -10.32 -1.65 6.69
CA GLY A 396 -10.60 -3.10 6.62
C GLY A 396 -10.50 -3.77 5.24
N ILE A 397 -10.35 -3.01 4.14
CA ILE A 397 -10.41 -3.59 2.78
C ILE A 397 -9.06 -4.16 2.34
N ASP A 398 -9.02 -5.47 2.16
CA ASP A 398 -7.98 -6.21 1.44
C ASP A 398 -8.54 -6.93 0.20
N LYS A 399 -9.03 -6.13 -0.75
CA LYS A 399 -9.36 -6.59 -2.10
C LYS A 399 -8.15 -6.33 -3.00
N PRO A 400 -7.43 -7.35 -3.49
CA PRO A 400 -6.17 -7.13 -4.20
C PRO A 400 -6.35 -6.59 -5.63
N ASN A 401 -7.50 -6.89 -6.25
CA ASN A 401 -7.81 -6.64 -7.66
C ASN A 401 -8.51 -5.29 -7.96
N VAL A 402 -8.38 -4.29 -7.08
CA VAL A 402 -8.88 -2.93 -7.36
C VAL A 402 -8.02 -2.29 -8.45
N ARG A 403 -8.63 -1.97 -9.59
CA ARG A 403 -7.94 -1.44 -10.80
C ARG A 403 -7.96 0.08 -10.90
N CYS A 404 -8.96 0.74 -10.33
CA CYS A 404 -9.09 2.19 -10.35
C CYS A 404 -9.47 2.72 -8.95
N ILE A 405 -8.83 3.81 -8.52
CA ILE A 405 -9.28 4.62 -7.39
C ILE A 405 -9.43 6.07 -7.84
N ILE A 406 -10.56 6.67 -7.50
CA ILE A 406 -10.93 8.04 -7.84
C ILE A 406 -11.20 8.81 -6.55
N HIS A 407 -10.46 9.87 -6.27
CA HIS A 407 -10.78 10.80 -5.19
C HIS A 407 -11.59 11.96 -5.75
N TYR A 408 -12.84 12.11 -5.31
CA TYR A 408 -13.75 13.20 -5.65
C TYR A 408 -13.74 14.28 -4.56
N GLY A 409 -12.82 15.23 -4.74
CA GLY A 409 -12.39 16.22 -3.76
C GLY A 409 -11.08 15.81 -3.08
N CYS A 410 -10.30 16.80 -2.64
CA CYS A 410 -9.01 16.55 -1.97
C CYS A 410 -9.20 15.90 -0.57
N PRO A 411 -8.45 14.83 -0.22
CA PRO A 411 -8.45 14.24 1.12
C PRO A 411 -7.93 15.19 2.22
N LYS A 412 -8.24 14.86 3.50
CA LYS A 412 -7.80 15.62 4.70
C LYS A 412 -6.26 15.76 4.79
N SER A 413 -5.53 14.73 4.35
CA SER A 413 -4.06 14.64 4.45
C SER A 413 -3.46 13.85 3.29
N LEU A 414 -2.15 14.01 3.07
CA LEU A 414 -1.43 13.22 2.07
C LEU A 414 -1.21 11.77 2.54
N GLU A 415 -1.17 11.55 3.86
CA GLU A 415 -1.19 10.23 4.50
C GLU A 415 -2.47 9.45 4.15
N SER A 416 -3.65 10.06 4.31
CA SER A 416 -4.94 9.47 3.93
C SER A 416 -4.96 9.12 2.44
N TYR A 417 -4.58 10.07 1.58
CA TYR A 417 -4.50 9.84 0.14
C TYR A 417 -3.60 8.65 -0.24
N TYR A 418 -2.43 8.54 0.39
CA TYR A 418 -1.48 7.44 0.13
C TYR A 418 -2.01 6.09 0.65
N GLN A 419 -2.67 6.05 1.80
CA GLN A 419 -3.32 4.81 2.27
C GLN A 419 -4.49 4.39 1.35
N GLU A 420 -5.34 5.34 0.96
CA GLU A 420 -6.53 5.14 0.14
C GLU A 420 -6.16 4.70 -1.29
N SER A 421 -5.33 5.48 -2.00
CA SER A 421 -4.79 5.10 -3.31
C SER A 421 -3.99 3.80 -3.26
N GLY A 422 -3.29 3.56 -2.14
CA GLY A 422 -2.58 2.33 -1.85
C GLY A 422 -3.42 1.05 -1.72
N ARG A 423 -4.76 1.16 -1.71
CA ARG A 423 -5.68 0.01 -1.84
C ARG A 423 -5.77 -0.50 -3.27
N CYS A 424 -5.45 0.33 -4.27
CA CYS A 424 -5.36 -0.08 -5.66
C CYS A 424 -4.18 -1.05 -5.85
N GLY A 425 -4.34 -2.04 -6.73
CA GLY A 425 -3.29 -2.93 -7.23
C GLY A 425 -2.38 -3.57 -6.18
N ARG A 426 -2.93 -4.23 -5.15
CA ARG A 426 -2.13 -4.97 -4.15
C ARG A 426 -1.61 -6.32 -4.67
N ASP A 427 -2.22 -6.84 -5.73
CA ASP A 427 -1.69 -7.94 -6.55
C ASP A 427 -0.40 -7.58 -7.30
N GLY A 428 -0.09 -6.28 -7.46
CA GLY A 428 1.07 -5.77 -8.18
C GLY A 428 0.81 -5.51 -9.67
N LEU A 429 -0.41 -5.76 -10.18
CA LEU A 429 -0.76 -5.44 -11.56
C LEU A 429 -0.95 -3.92 -11.75
N PRO A 430 -0.79 -3.40 -12.98
CA PRO A 430 -1.07 -2.00 -13.29
C PRO A 430 -2.46 -1.56 -12.84
N SER A 431 -2.51 -0.38 -12.22
CA SER A 431 -3.70 0.19 -11.59
C SER A 431 -3.59 1.72 -11.61
N VAL A 432 -4.72 2.43 -11.67
CA VAL A 432 -4.76 3.90 -11.82
C VAL A 432 -5.36 4.59 -10.59
N CYS A 433 -4.79 5.73 -10.21
CA CYS A 433 -5.23 6.54 -9.08
C CYS A 433 -5.38 8.01 -9.52
N TRP A 434 -6.62 8.48 -9.62
CA TRP A 434 -6.97 9.85 -10.02
C TRP A 434 -7.50 10.65 -8.84
N LEU A 435 -6.98 11.86 -8.63
CA LEU A 435 -7.53 12.82 -7.68
C LEU A 435 -8.14 14.01 -8.42
N TYR A 436 -9.43 14.23 -8.19
CA TYR A 436 -10.16 15.41 -8.64
C TYR A 436 -10.23 16.39 -7.47
N TYR A 437 -9.76 17.62 -7.65
CA TYR A 437 -9.86 18.67 -6.62
C TYR A 437 -10.57 19.91 -7.14
N SER A 438 -11.26 20.60 -6.22
CA SER A 438 -11.68 21.98 -6.44
C SER A 438 -11.06 22.87 -5.36
N ARG A 439 -10.80 24.14 -5.67
CA ARG A 439 -10.15 25.05 -4.72
C ARG A 439 -11.00 25.39 -3.49
N SER A 440 -12.29 25.03 -3.51
CA SER A 440 -13.20 25.04 -2.35
C SER A 440 -12.98 23.87 -1.38
N ASP A 441 -12.17 22.86 -1.72
CA ASP A 441 -11.78 21.82 -0.78
C ASP A 441 -10.82 22.36 0.28
N PHE A 442 -9.91 23.26 -0.10
CA PHE A 442 -8.91 23.84 0.80
C PHE A 442 -9.48 24.87 1.78
N THR A 443 -10.71 25.34 1.59
CA THR A 443 -11.40 26.22 2.57
C THR A 443 -12.01 25.43 3.73
N LYS A 444 -11.91 24.09 3.75
CA LYS A 444 -12.37 23.21 4.84
C LYS A 444 -11.36 23.12 6.01
N ALA A 445 -10.28 23.91 5.95
CA ALA A 445 -9.21 23.93 6.94
C ALA A 445 -9.70 24.10 8.40
N ASP A 446 -10.57 25.10 8.65
CA ASP A 446 -11.09 25.37 10.00
C ASP A 446 -12.03 24.25 10.49
N PHE A 447 -12.77 23.62 9.58
CA PHE A 447 -13.62 22.46 9.88
C PHE A 447 -12.78 21.24 10.31
N TYR A 448 -11.67 20.95 9.64
CA TYR A 448 -10.75 19.89 10.07
C TYR A 448 -9.97 20.23 11.36
N CYS A 449 -9.88 21.51 11.72
CA CYS A 449 -9.30 21.96 12.99
C CYS A 449 -10.28 21.92 14.17
N ALA A 450 -11.59 21.77 13.94
CA ALA A 450 -12.60 21.80 15.00
C ALA A 450 -12.51 20.60 15.96
N GLU A 451 -11.97 19.47 15.49
CA GLU A 451 -11.75 18.24 16.26
C GLU A 451 -10.42 18.27 17.07
N ALA A 452 -9.62 19.35 16.98
CA ALA A 452 -8.30 19.42 17.61
C ALA A 452 -8.36 19.90 19.07
N HIS A 453 -7.84 19.10 19.99
CA HIS A 453 -7.81 19.40 21.43
C HIS A 453 -6.57 20.22 21.86
N SER A 454 -5.56 20.33 21.00
CA SER A 454 -4.32 21.07 21.29
C SER A 454 -3.82 21.89 20.09
N GLU A 455 -3.05 22.94 20.36
CA GLU A 455 -2.48 23.78 19.29
C GLU A 455 -1.42 23.04 18.46
N SER A 456 -0.68 22.09 19.05
CA SER A 456 0.23 21.21 18.33
C SER A 456 -0.53 20.31 17.34
N GLN A 457 -1.64 19.69 17.76
CA GLN A 457 -2.51 18.89 16.89
C GLN A 457 -3.12 19.75 15.78
N ARG A 458 -3.65 20.94 16.11
CA ARG A 458 -4.17 21.92 15.15
C ARG A 458 -3.14 22.30 14.09
N LYS A 459 -1.89 22.55 14.51
CA LYS A 459 -0.77 22.84 13.61
C LYS A 459 -0.43 21.64 12.71
N ALA A 460 -0.37 20.43 13.25
CA ALA A 460 -0.08 19.21 12.50
C ALA A 460 -1.13 18.93 11.41
N ILE A 461 -2.43 19.05 11.74
CA ILE A 461 -3.54 18.93 10.78
C ILE A 461 -3.38 19.95 9.64
N MET A 462 -3.08 21.21 9.98
CA MET A 462 -2.86 22.27 8.98
C MET A 462 -1.63 22.04 8.09
N GLU A 463 -0.58 21.40 8.61
CA GLU A 463 0.62 21.05 7.83
C GLU A 463 0.37 19.86 6.89
N SER A 464 -0.32 18.81 7.35
CA SER A 464 -0.75 17.68 6.50
C SER A 464 -1.75 18.10 5.42
N LEU A 465 -2.68 19.04 5.70
CA LEU A 465 -3.58 19.60 4.69
C LEU A 465 -2.84 20.43 3.62
N ARG A 466 -1.85 21.24 4.03
CA ARG A 466 -0.98 21.99 3.10
C ARG A 466 -0.12 21.07 2.23
N ALA A 467 0.25 19.88 2.72
CA ALA A 467 0.95 18.89 1.91
C ALA A 467 0.05 18.33 0.79
N ALA A 468 -1.23 18.07 1.10
CA ALA A 468 -2.23 17.68 0.10
C ALA A 468 -2.55 18.82 -0.89
N GLU A 469 -2.71 20.06 -0.41
CA GLU A 469 -2.85 21.27 -1.24
C GLU A 469 -1.67 21.39 -2.25
N LYS A 470 -0.44 21.25 -1.77
CA LYS A 470 0.78 21.31 -2.60
C LYS A 470 0.91 20.15 -3.59
N TYR A 471 0.45 18.95 -3.22
CA TYR A 471 0.44 17.78 -4.12
C TYR A 471 -0.47 17.99 -5.34
N CYS A 472 -1.61 18.66 -5.14
CA CYS A 472 -2.56 18.95 -6.23
C CYS A 472 -1.95 19.89 -7.29
N PHE A 473 -1.42 21.04 -6.85
CA PHE A 473 -0.84 22.08 -7.73
C PHE A 473 0.55 21.75 -8.32
N LEU A 474 1.11 20.57 -8.01
CA LEU A 474 2.43 20.17 -8.45
C LEU A 474 2.52 19.99 -9.97
N ALA A 475 3.62 20.46 -10.58
CA ALA A 475 3.97 20.23 -12.00
C ALA A 475 5.22 19.33 -12.20
N THR A 476 5.91 18.97 -11.12
CA THR A 476 6.98 17.96 -11.13
C THR A 476 6.40 16.55 -10.90
N CYS A 477 7.23 15.50 -10.95
CA CYS A 477 6.77 14.13 -10.74
C CYS A 477 6.01 13.93 -9.41
N ARG A 478 4.78 13.42 -9.48
CA ARG A 478 3.91 13.20 -8.31
C ARG A 478 4.42 12.08 -7.41
N ARG A 479 4.89 10.97 -7.97
CA ARG A 479 5.53 9.87 -7.23
C ARG A 479 6.71 10.37 -6.41
N LYS A 480 7.62 11.12 -7.05
CA LYS A 480 8.80 11.71 -6.40
C LYS A 480 8.44 12.60 -5.22
N PHE A 481 7.38 13.42 -5.33
CA PHE A 481 6.88 14.22 -4.21
C PHE A 481 6.30 13.38 -3.07
N LEU A 482 5.53 12.32 -3.38
CA LEU A 482 5.04 11.37 -2.37
C LEU A 482 6.20 10.71 -1.63
N LEU A 483 7.18 10.16 -2.36
CA LEU A 483 8.37 9.53 -1.76
C LEU A 483 9.12 10.51 -0.84
N GLN A 484 9.38 11.73 -1.31
CA GLN A 484 10.04 12.77 -0.52
C GLN A 484 9.24 13.23 0.71
N TYR A 485 7.91 13.19 0.66
CA TYR A 485 7.06 13.44 1.85
C TYR A 485 7.18 12.33 2.89
N PHE A 486 7.30 11.07 2.43
CA PHE A 486 7.52 9.88 3.27
C PHE A 486 9.01 9.63 3.61
N GLY A 487 9.90 10.61 3.38
CA GLY A 487 11.32 10.58 3.73
C GLY A 487 12.22 9.80 2.75
N GLU A 488 11.68 9.27 1.66
CA GLU A 488 12.42 8.51 0.66
C GLU A 488 13.01 9.44 -0.43
N THR A 489 14.33 9.61 -0.38
CA THR A 489 15.07 10.58 -1.22
C THR A 489 15.41 10.06 -2.61
N ASN A 490 14.40 9.71 -3.40
CA ASN A 490 14.58 9.45 -4.83
C ASN A 490 14.76 10.77 -5.62
N ASN A 491 15.75 10.81 -6.50
CA ASN A 491 16.07 11.96 -7.35
C ASN A 491 15.43 11.89 -8.74
N ASP A 492 14.97 10.72 -9.19
CA ASP A 492 14.51 10.53 -10.57
C ASP A 492 13.00 10.72 -10.72
N ASP A 493 12.58 11.17 -11.90
CA ASP A 493 11.18 11.33 -12.27
C ASP A 493 10.63 10.02 -12.84
N CYS A 494 9.45 9.60 -12.38
CA CYS A 494 9.05 8.18 -12.46
C CYS A 494 8.55 7.65 -13.81
N GLY A 495 8.42 8.50 -14.84
CA GLY A 495 7.81 8.15 -16.14
C GLY A 495 6.29 7.85 -16.11
N ASN A 496 5.78 7.31 -15.00
CA ASN A 496 4.41 6.77 -14.85
C ASN A 496 3.55 7.58 -13.85
N CYS A 497 3.39 8.88 -14.13
CA CYS A 497 2.37 9.76 -13.55
C CYS A 497 2.04 10.85 -14.58
N ASP A 498 0.90 11.51 -14.47
CA ASP A 498 0.45 12.59 -15.37
C ASP A 498 1.55 13.61 -15.73
N ASN A 499 2.26 14.16 -14.75
CA ASN A 499 3.36 15.14 -14.90
C ASN A 499 4.67 14.55 -15.51
N CYS A 500 4.64 13.29 -15.92
CA CYS A 500 5.71 12.59 -16.65
C CYS A 500 5.21 11.96 -17.96
N THR A 501 3.96 11.51 -18.03
CA THR A 501 3.35 10.91 -19.24
C THR A 501 2.84 11.96 -20.21
N HIS A 502 2.33 13.09 -19.73
CA HIS A 502 2.10 14.25 -20.59
C HIS A 502 3.45 14.90 -20.91
N ALA A 503 3.69 15.20 -22.19
CA ALA A 503 4.86 15.95 -22.62
C ALA A 503 4.90 17.28 -21.84
N ARG A 504 5.97 17.49 -21.07
CA ARG A 504 6.13 18.66 -20.20
C ARG A 504 6.12 19.93 -21.05
N ARG A 505 4.97 20.60 -21.12
CA ARG A 505 4.80 21.90 -21.76
C ARG A 505 5.53 22.95 -20.93
N GLN A 506 6.83 23.04 -21.19
CA GLN A 506 7.69 24.09 -20.70
C GLN A 506 7.52 25.31 -21.62
N ARG A 507 7.17 26.45 -21.04
CA ARG A 507 6.99 27.72 -21.74
C ARG A 507 7.80 28.80 -21.02
N ASP A 508 8.38 29.71 -21.78
CA ASP A 508 8.92 30.94 -21.21
C ASP A 508 7.76 31.81 -20.69
N LEU A 509 7.72 32.02 -19.38
CA LEU A 509 6.72 32.84 -18.69
C LEU A 509 7.34 34.11 -18.09
N SER A 510 8.50 34.55 -18.62
CA SER A 510 9.23 35.72 -18.12
C SER A 510 8.36 36.95 -17.94
N ARG A 511 7.47 37.25 -18.89
CA ARG A 511 6.59 38.43 -18.87
C ARG A 511 5.60 38.32 -17.71
N GLU A 512 4.93 37.18 -17.60
CA GLU A 512 3.89 36.93 -16.61
C GLU A 512 4.48 36.83 -15.20
N CYS A 513 5.61 36.13 -15.04
CA CYS A 513 6.38 36.12 -13.81
C CYS A 513 6.86 37.52 -13.41
N PHE A 514 7.37 38.32 -14.35
CA PHE A 514 7.79 39.70 -14.09
C PHE A 514 6.62 40.59 -13.64
N LEU A 515 5.46 40.49 -14.29
CA LEU A 515 4.25 41.22 -13.90
C LEU A 515 3.81 40.86 -12.47
N LEU A 516 3.72 39.56 -12.14
CA LEU A 516 3.30 39.10 -10.82
C LEU A 516 4.29 39.45 -9.71
N LEU A 517 5.59 39.21 -9.93
CA LEU A 517 6.65 39.57 -8.98
C LEU A 517 6.72 41.09 -8.78
N SER A 518 6.62 41.88 -9.85
CA SER A 518 6.59 43.35 -9.73
C SER A 518 5.34 43.86 -9.00
N CYS A 519 4.17 43.23 -9.21
CA CYS A 519 2.95 43.60 -8.51
C CYS A 519 3.06 43.29 -7.00
N ILE A 520 3.58 42.11 -6.63
CA ILE A 520 3.84 41.73 -5.22
C ILE A 520 4.84 42.71 -4.56
N ARG A 521 5.84 43.20 -5.32
CA ARG A 521 6.79 44.22 -4.86
C ARG A 521 6.09 45.55 -4.59
N SER A 522 5.25 46.02 -5.51
CA SER A 522 4.48 47.28 -5.37
C SER A 522 3.45 47.22 -4.24
N CYS A 523 2.87 46.04 -3.98
CA CYS A 523 2.02 45.79 -2.81
C CYS A 523 2.83 45.65 -1.49
N GLY A 524 4.16 45.74 -1.53
CA GLY A 524 5.03 45.71 -0.36
C GLY A 524 5.01 44.39 0.43
N GLY A 525 4.69 43.26 -0.23
CA GLY A 525 4.73 41.92 0.36
C GLY A 525 3.76 41.64 1.53
N ARG A 526 2.85 42.56 1.84
CA ARG A 526 1.98 42.52 3.05
C ARG A 526 0.57 41.97 2.79
N TRP A 527 0.34 41.32 1.65
CA TRP A 527 -0.98 40.85 1.23
C TRP A 527 -0.95 39.39 0.78
N GLY A 528 -2.08 38.69 0.91
CA GLY A 528 -2.29 37.39 0.28
C GLY A 528 -2.44 37.51 -1.23
N ILE A 529 -2.15 36.42 -1.96
CA ILE A 529 -1.96 36.41 -3.42
C ILE A 529 -3.15 36.96 -4.25
N ASN A 530 -4.37 36.93 -3.71
CA ASN A 530 -5.55 37.51 -4.36
C ASN A 530 -5.35 38.99 -4.74
N MET A 531 -4.73 39.81 -3.88
CA MET A 531 -4.67 41.26 -4.11
C MET A 531 -3.76 41.65 -5.30
N PRO A 532 -2.50 41.15 -5.41
CA PRO A 532 -1.69 41.36 -6.62
C PRO A 532 -2.37 40.88 -7.90
N ILE A 533 -3.11 39.77 -7.84
CA ILE A 533 -3.82 39.20 -9.00
C ILE A 533 -5.02 40.06 -9.40
N ASP A 534 -5.82 40.54 -8.44
CA ASP A 534 -6.95 41.42 -8.72
C ASP A 534 -6.47 42.77 -9.31
N ILE A 535 -5.31 43.28 -8.88
CA ILE A 535 -4.66 44.47 -9.47
C ILE A 535 -4.23 44.19 -10.92
N LEU A 536 -3.52 43.09 -11.17
CA LEU A 536 -3.11 42.71 -12.54
C LEU A 536 -4.31 42.50 -13.47
N ARG A 537 -5.42 41.96 -12.97
CA ARG A 537 -6.66 41.78 -13.74
C ARG A 537 -7.51 43.05 -13.84
N GLY A 538 -7.07 44.16 -13.26
CA GLY A 538 -7.69 45.48 -13.40
C GLY A 538 -8.93 45.71 -12.54
N SER A 539 -9.08 44.97 -11.44
CA SER A 539 -10.19 45.11 -10.50
C SER A 539 -10.22 46.49 -9.85
N ARG A 540 -11.42 47.03 -9.60
CA ARG A 540 -11.67 48.29 -8.88
C ARG A 540 -12.42 48.06 -7.58
N SER A 541 -12.10 46.98 -6.86
CA SER A 541 -12.67 46.72 -5.54
C SER A 541 -12.33 47.84 -4.54
N LYS A 542 -13.19 48.08 -3.54
CA LYS A 542 -12.99 49.16 -2.55
C LYS A 542 -11.62 49.11 -1.86
N LYS A 543 -11.04 47.91 -1.68
CA LYS A 543 -9.72 47.73 -1.08
C LYS A 543 -8.57 48.14 -2.01
N ILE A 544 -8.71 48.00 -3.33
CA ILE A 544 -7.69 48.41 -4.31
C ILE A 544 -7.67 49.94 -4.40
N VAL A 545 -8.82 50.55 -4.64
CA VAL A 545 -8.96 52.02 -4.74
C VAL A 545 -8.58 52.70 -3.43
N GLY A 546 -8.99 52.15 -2.28
CA GLY A 546 -8.62 52.67 -0.96
C GLY A 546 -7.13 52.55 -0.60
N ASN A 547 -6.32 51.88 -1.42
CA ASN A 547 -4.85 51.84 -1.32
C ASN A 547 -4.16 52.49 -2.55
N ASN A 548 -4.92 53.19 -3.40
CA ASN A 548 -4.48 53.76 -4.69
C ASN A 548 -3.84 52.74 -5.65
N PHE A 549 -4.08 51.43 -5.47
CA PHE A 549 -3.46 50.38 -6.28
C PHE A 549 -4.02 50.31 -7.72
N ASP A 550 -5.10 51.02 -8.01
CA ASP A 550 -5.65 51.28 -9.34
C ASP A 550 -4.84 52.33 -10.14
N THR A 551 -3.96 53.10 -9.48
CA THR A 551 -3.03 54.04 -10.14
C THR A 551 -1.70 53.39 -10.55
N LEU A 552 -1.45 52.13 -10.17
CA LEU A 552 -0.20 51.44 -10.49
C LEU A 552 -0.08 51.18 -12.00
N PRO A 553 1.09 51.37 -12.64
CA PRO A 553 1.32 51.04 -14.05
C PRO A 553 1.08 49.56 -14.42
N LEU A 554 0.97 48.68 -13.43
CA LEU A 554 0.68 47.25 -13.59
C LEU A 554 -0.83 46.94 -13.59
N HIS A 555 -1.70 47.91 -13.29
CA HIS A 555 -3.14 47.69 -13.18
C HIS A 555 -3.74 47.28 -14.53
N GLY A 556 -4.37 46.11 -14.56
CA GLY A 556 -4.99 45.59 -15.78
C GLY A 556 -4.04 45.02 -16.84
N LEU A 557 -2.72 44.95 -16.62
CA LEU A 557 -1.77 44.37 -17.58
C LEU A 557 -1.82 42.83 -17.67
N GLY A 558 -2.59 42.17 -16.80
CA GLY A 558 -2.80 40.72 -16.75
C GLY A 558 -4.25 40.30 -16.96
N LYS A 559 -5.07 41.12 -17.62
CA LYS A 559 -6.48 40.79 -17.95
C LYS A 559 -6.64 39.55 -18.82
N ASP A 560 -5.63 39.27 -19.64
CA ASP A 560 -5.59 38.17 -20.61
C ASP A 560 -5.74 36.78 -19.96
N TYR A 561 -5.44 36.65 -18.66
CA TYR A 561 -5.48 35.40 -17.90
C TYR A 561 -6.50 35.43 -16.74
N SER A 562 -7.04 34.27 -16.37
CA SER A 562 -8.02 34.15 -15.28
C SER A 562 -7.37 34.30 -13.88
N SER A 563 -8.20 34.48 -12.85
CA SER A 563 -7.71 34.43 -11.46
C SER A 563 -7.17 33.03 -11.11
N THR A 564 -7.63 31.98 -11.80
CA THR A 564 -7.20 30.60 -11.61
C THR A 564 -5.78 30.40 -12.15
N TRP A 565 -5.54 30.77 -13.41
CA TRP A 565 -4.23 30.74 -14.08
C TRP A 565 -3.18 31.53 -13.31
N TRP A 566 -3.48 32.78 -12.91
CA TRP A 566 -2.54 33.61 -12.14
C TRP A 566 -2.16 33.02 -10.77
N LYS A 567 -3.08 32.30 -10.12
CA LYS A 567 -2.82 31.59 -8.85
C LYS A 567 -1.99 30.32 -9.08
N ALA A 568 -2.18 29.63 -10.20
CA ALA A 568 -1.36 28.49 -10.58
C ALA A 568 0.09 28.92 -10.86
N LEU A 569 0.29 30.04 -11.58
CA LEU A 569 1.61 30.64 -11.75
C LEU A 569 2.24 31.06 -10.41
N ALA A 570 1.46 31.63 -9.50
CA ALA A 570 1.94 31.95 -8.15
C ALA A 570 2.40 30.69 -7.39
N ALA A 571 1.63 29.60 -7.46
CA ALA A 571 2.00 28.31 -6.85
C ALA A 571 3.30 27.75 -7.48
N GLN A 572 3.49 27.86 -8.80
CA GLN A 572 4.75 27.49 -9.45
C GLN A 572 5.93 28.36 -8.99
N LEU A 573 5.75 29.67 -8.83
CA LEU A 573 6.79 30.57 -8.34
C LEU A 573 7.13 30.32 -6.86
N ILE A 574 6.17 29.87 -6.04
CA ILE A 574 6.42 29.40 -4.66
C ILE A 574 7.18 28.07 -4.69
N ALA A 575 6.74 27.10 -5.50
CA ALA A 575 7.35 25.78 -5.60
C ALA A 575 8.81 25.82 -6.11
N ASN A 576 9.10 26.71 -7.06
CA ASN A 576 10.45 26.97 -7.59
C ASN A 576 11.25 28.01 -6.77
N GLY A 577 10.73 28.46 -5.61
CA GLY A 577 11.48 29.28 -4.66
C GLY A 577 11.67 30.75 -5.02
N TYR A 578 10.99 31.28 -6.03
CA TYR A 578 10.99 32.72 -6.38
C TYR A 578 10.09 33.56 -5.44
N LEU A 579 9.05 32.95 -4.88
CA LEU A 579 8.17 33.53 -3.87
C LEU A 579 8.30 32.79 -2.52
N LYS A 580 8.05 33.50 -1.42
CA LYS A 580 7.90 32.93 -0.07
C LYS A 580 6.54 33.36 0.51
N GLU A 581 5.73 32.38 0.89
CA GLU A 581 4.60 32.61 1.81
C GLU A 581 5.12 32.90 3.21
N ASN A 582 4.54 33.90 3.88
CA ASN A 582 4.73 34.13 5.31
C ASN A 582 3.38 33.97 6.01
N LEU A 583 3.34 33.11 7.03
CA LEU A 583 2.25 33.10 8.01
C LEU A 583 2.54 34.14 9.09
N VAL A 584 1.55 35.00 9.35
CA VAL A 584 1.48 35.84 10.53
C VAL A 584 0.13 35.55 11.18
N ASP A 585 0.16 34.94 12.35
CA ASP A 585 -0.99 34.42 13.09
C ASP A 585 -1.88 33.49 12.23
N VAL A 586 -2.99 34.02 11.70
CA VAL A 586 -3.96 33.30 10.86
C VAL A 586 -3.83 33.67 9.37
N TYR A 587 -3.16 34.77 9.03
CA TYR A 587 -3.15 35.33 7.69
C TYR A 587 -1.94 34.89 6.86
N ARG A 588 -2.19 34.30 5.68
CA ARG A 588 -1.14 34.06 4.66
C ARG A 588 -0.87 35.37 3.88
N THR A 589 0.40 35.78 3.86
CA THR A 589 0.90 36.86 2.99
C THR A 589 1.97 36.32 2.04
N VAL A 590 2.13 36.93 0.86
CA VAL A 590 3.11 36.48 -0.14
C VAL A 590 4.17 37.56 -0.36
N SER A 591 5.43 37.14 -0.29
CA SER A 591 6.62 37.98 -0.44
C SER A 591 7.57 37.40 -1.49
N ILE A 592 8.52 38.22 -1.93
CA ILE A 592 9.51 37.83 -2.94
C ILE A 592 10.75 37.27 -2.24
N SER A 593 11.23 36.12 -2.69
CA SER A 593 12.46 35.52 -2.15
C SER A 593 13.71 36.26 -2.67
N PRO A 594 14.91 36.00 -2.11
CA PRO A 594 16.16 36.48 -2.70
C PRO A 594 16.34 36.08 -4.19
N MET A 595 15.82 34.92 -4.59
CA MET A 595 15.86 34.42 -5.97
C MET A 595 14.86 35.14 -6.87
N GLY A 596 13.66 35.46 -6.37
CA GLY A 596 12.70 36.33 -7.07
C GLY A 596 13.19 37.77 -7.24
N LEU A 597 13.90 38.30 -6.25
CA LEU A 597 14.54 39.62 -6.33
C LEU A 597 15.70 39.61 -7.34
N GLN A 598 16.51 38.54 -7.37
CA GLN A 598 17.56 38.35 -8.36
C GLN A 598 17.00 38.29 -9.79
N PHE A 599 15.91 37.53 -10.01
CA PHE A 599 15.21 37.51 -11.29
C PHE A 599 14.75 38.91 -11.70
N LEU A 600 14.02 39.64 -10.84
CA LEU A 600 13.57 41.01 -11.11
C LEU A 600 14.73 41.96 -11.46
N SER A 601 15.88 41.86 -10.77
CA SER A 601 17.05 42.71 -11.05
C SER A 601 17.76 42.35 -12.36
N SER A 602 17.69 41.08 -12.80
CA SER A 602 18.20 40.67 -14.12
C SER A 602 17.26 41.07 -15.25
N ALA A 603 15.95 41.09 -14.99
CA ALA A 603 14.91 41.44 -15.96
C ALA A 603 14.93 42.93 -16.37
N SER A 604 15.61 43.81 -15.62
CA SER A 604 15.87 45.20 -16.01
C SER A 604 17.11 45.39 -16.91
N THR A 605 17.70 44.30 -17.44
CA THR A 605 18.82 44.35 -18.40
C THR A 605 18.39 43.92 -19.80
N ILE A 606 19.11 44.40 -20.83
CA ILE A 606 18.79 44.19 -22.26
C ILE A 606 18.74 42.69 -22.66
N HIS A 607 19.36 41.81 -21.86
CA HIS A 607 19.29 40.37 -22.03
C HIS A 607 18.37 39.74 -20.99
N HIS A 608 17.05 39.83 -21.22
CA HIS A 608 16.06 39.08 -20.45
C HIS A 608 16.42 37.58 -20.46
N ARG A 609 16.64 36.99 -19.27
CA ARG A 609 16.82 35.54 -19.14
C ARG A 609 15.45 34.86 -19.18
N PRO A 610 15.20 33.92 -20.09
CA PRO A 610 13.90 33.24 -20.18
C PRO A 610 13.66 32.39 -18.93
N LEU A 611 12.61 32.74 -18.18
CA LEU A 611 12.10 31.95 -17.06
C LEU A 611 11.15 30.88 -17.58
N VAL A 612 11.77 29.82 -18.10
CA VAL A 612 11.07 28.62 -18.58
C VAL A 612 10.53 27.84 -17.39
N LEU A 613 9.22 27.69 -17.31
CA LEU A 613 8.51 26.93 -16.28
C LEU A 613 7.60 25.89 -16.93
N ALA A 614 7.31 24.80 -16.21
CA ALA A 614 6.27 23.85 -16.62
C ALA A 614 4.89 24.42 -16.33
N LEU A 615 3.99 24.36 -17.32
CA LEU A 615 2.57 24.66 -17.11
C LEU A 615 1.94 23.60 -16.18
N THR A 616 1.06 24.03 -15.27
CA THR A 616 0.15 23.11 -14.56
C THR A 616 -1.03 22.74 -15.46
N SER A 617 -1.84 21.75 -15.06
CA SER A 617 -3.14 21.47 -15.69
C SER A 617 -4.00 22.73 -15.78
N GLU A 618 -4.22 23.43 -14.65
CA GLU A 618 -5.01 24.67 -14.59
C GLU A 618 -4.52 25.79 -15.54
N MET A 619 -3.26 25.76 -15.97
CA MET A 619 -2.71 26.71 -16.96
C MET A 619 -2.81 26.19 -18.39
N ALA A 620 -2.58 24.90 -18.62
CA ALA A 620 -2.68 24.26 -19.93
C ALA A 620 -4.14 24.16 -20.40
N ASP A 621 -5.06 23.78 -19.49
CA ASP A 621 -6.48 23.62 -19.77
C ASP A 621 -7.07 24.94 -20.30
N GLU A 622 -6.84 26.06 -19.59
CA GLU A 622 -7.32 27.40 -20.00
C GLU A 622 -6.71 27.87 -21.32
N GLU A 623 -5.47 27.49 -21.64
CA GLU A 623 -4.82 27.85 -22.93
C GLU A 623 -5.34 27.02 -24.11
N GLU A 624 -5.82 25.78 -23.88
CA GLU A 624 -6.47 24.97 -24.93
C GLU A 624 -7.93 25.34 -25.19
N HIS A 625 -8.63 25.99 -24.25
CA HIS A 625 -10.04 26.40 -24.39
C HIS A 625 -10.31 27.37 -25.57
N GLY A 626 -9.27 27.89 -26.23
CA GLY A 626 -9.38 28.57 -27.52
C GLY A 626 -9.81 27.68 -28.70
N SER A 627 -9.78 26.35 -28.58
CA SER A 627 -10.32 25.44 -29.59
C SER A 627 -10.74 24.06 -29.05
N GLN A 628 -12.03 23.78 -29.19
CA GLN A 628 -12.75 22.57 -28.75
C GLN A 628 -13.07 22.51 -27.24
N LYS A 629 -14.13 21.76 -26.91
CA LYS A 629 -14.69 21.64 -25.56
C LYS A 629 -13.83 20.73 -24.69
N ASN A 630 -13.98 20.88 -23.37
CA ASN A 630 -13.62 19.87 -22.38
C ASN A 630 -13.93 18.46 -22.91
N LYS A 631 -12.86 17.67 -23.03
CA LYS A 631 -12.91 16.22 -22.93
C LYS A 631 -12.06 15.88 -21.71
N LEU A 632 -12.62 15.12 -20.77
CA LEU A 632 -11.79 14.44 -19.79
C LEU A 632 -10.70 13.63 -20.53
N GLY A 633 -9.43 14.03 -20.43
CA GLY A 633 -8.34 13.29 -21.08
C GLY A 633 -8.35 11.84 -20.60
N ASP A 634 -8.41 10.89 -21.55
CA ASP A 634 -8.71 9.47 -21.29
C ASP A 634 -7.96 8.95 -20.07
N LEU A 635 -8.68 8.29 -19.14
CA LEU A 635 -8.01 7.56 -18.07
C LEU A 635 -7.32 6.36 -18.73
N GLN A 636 -6.04 6.16 -18.42
CA GLN A 636 -5.27 5.03 -18.96
C GLN A 636 -6.02 3.72 -18.71
N ASN A 637 -6.44 3.02 -19.77
CA ASN A 637 -7.35 1.87 -19.67
C ASN A 637 -6.67 0.72 -18.90
N PRO A 638 -7.12 0.38 -17.67
CA PRO A 638 -6.39 -0.55 -16.82
C PRO A 638 -6.32 -1.98 -17.35
N ALA A 639 -7.24 -2.41 -18.22
CA ALA A 639 -7.16 -3.75 -18.83
C ALA A 639 -6.15 -3.84 -19.96
N VAL A 640 -5.89 -2.76 -20.70
CA VAL A 640 -4.80 -2.72 -21.68
C VAL A 640 -3.47 -2.90 -20.94
N LEU A 641 -3.30 -2.17 -19.83
CA LEU A 641 -2.14 -2.29 -18.95
C LEU A 641 -2.06 -3.67 -18.27
N ALA A 642 -3.18 -4.22 -17.78
CA ALA A 642 -3.22 -5.56 -17.19
C ALA A 642 -2.88 -6.65 -18.22
N CYS A 643 -3.19 -6.44 -19.51
CA CYS A 643 -2.79 -7.33 -20.61
C CYS A 643 -1.36 -7.14 -21.10
N GLU A 644 -0.56 -6.21 -20.54
CA GLU A 644 0.81 -5.98 -21.01
C GLU A 644 1.66 -7.27 -20.94
N GLY A 645 2.29 -7.57 -22.07
CA GLY A 645 3.07 -8.79 -22.27
C GLY A 645 2.25 -10.08 -22.37
N LEU A 646 0.96 -10.02 -22.74
CA LEU A 646 0.18 -11.14 -23.28
C LEU A 646 0.00 -10.96 -24.81
N SER A 647 -0.10 -12.07 -25.54
CA SER A 647 -0.67 -12.05 -26.91
C SER A 647 -2.21 -11.94 -26.87
N GLU A 648 -2.85 -11.58 -27.98
CA GLU A 648 -4.31 -11.42 -28.05
C GLU A 648 -5.08 -12.69 -27.63
N ALA A 649 -4.57 -13.87 -28.01
CA ALA A 649 -5.12 -15.16 -27.59
C ALA A 649 -4.92 -15.42 -26.09
N GLU A 650 -3.77 -15.05 -25.53
CA GLU A 650 -3.52 -15.17 -24.08
C GLU A 650 -4.34 -14.17 -23.25
N SER A 651 -4.65 -12.98 -23.78
CA SER A 651 -5.60 -12.05 -23.17
C SER A 651 -7.02 -12.63 -23.16
N LYS A 652 -7.47 -13.26 -24.26
CA LYS A 652 -8.76 -13.98 -24.29
C LYS A 652 -8.80 -15.10 -23.26
N LEU A 653 -7.75 -15.93 -23.20
CA LEU A 653 -7.61 -16.99 -22.20
C LEU A 653 -7.61 -16.42 -20.76
N PHE A 654 -6.95 -15.29 -20.52
CA PHE A 654 -6.93 -14.61 -19.23
C PHE A 654 -8.35 -14.23 -18.77
N PHE A 655 -9.16 -13.60 -19.61
CA PHE A 655 -10.55 -13.28 -19.28
C PHE A 655 -11.40 -14.53 -19.03
N MET A 656 -11.31 -15.55 -19.89
CA MET A 656 -12.05 -16.82 -19.72
C MET A 656 -11.69 -17.54 -18.40
N LEU A 657 -10.45 -17.40 -17.91
CA LEU A 657 -10.03 -17.93 -16.61
C LEU A 657 -10.47 -17.06 -15.42
N LEU A 658 -10.69 -15.75 -15.61
CA LEU A 658 -11.35 -14.90 -14.60
C LEU A 658 -12.82 -15.32 -14.41
N ASP A 659 -13.54 -15.61 -15.50
CA ASP A 659 -14.95 -16.04 -15.47
C ASP A 659 -15.11 -17.38 -14.73
N ILE A 660 -14.25 -18.37 -15.01
CA ILE A 660 -14.24 -19.65 -14.27
C ILE A 660 -13.91 -19.45 -12.79
N ARG A 661 -12.97 -18.56 -12.46
CA ARG A 661 -12.66 -18.22 -11.06
C ARG A 661 -13.86 -17.58 -10.36
N LEU A 662 -14.65 -16.78 -11.07
CA LEU A 662 -15.87 -16.15 -10.55
C LEU A 662 -16.99 -17.19 -10.32
N ASP A 663 -17.25 -18.08 -11.27
CA ASP A 663 -18.23 -19.15 -11.11
C ASP A 663 -17.87 -20.11 -9.96
N LEU A 664 -16.61 -20.52 -9.86
CA LEU A 664 -16.10 -21.28 -8.71
C LEU A 664 -16.29 -20.51 -7.39
N ALA A 665 -16.02 -19.20 -7.35
CA ALA A 665 -16.22 -18.39 -6.16
C ALA A 665 -17.69 -18.33 -5.73
N ASN A 666 -18.61 -18.26 -6.70
CA ASN A 666 -20.05 -18.30 -6.47
C ASN A 666 -20.49 -19.68 -5.94
N ARG A 667 -20.11 -20.78 -6.61
CA ARG A 667 -20.41 -22.16 -6.17
C ARG A 667 -19.90 -22.46 -4.76
N TYR A 668 -18.73 -21.95 -4.38
CA TYR A 668 -18.16 -22.13 -3.05
C TYR A 668 -18.46 -20.99 -2.06
N GLY A 669 -19.31 -20.02 -2.42
CA GLY A 669 -19.72 -18.92 -1.55
C GLY A 669 -18.61 -17.94 -1.13
N THR A 670 -17.41 -18.02 -1.72
CA THR A 670 -16.24 -17.20 -1.38
C THR A 670 -16.11 -15.95 -2.27
N ALA A 671 -14.94 -15.30 -2.31
CA ALA A 671 -14.61 -14.21 -3.24
C ALA A 671 -13.59 -14.68 -4.30
N PRO A 672 -13.62 -14.17 -5.55
CA PRO A 672 -12.77 -14.68 -6.64
C PRO A 672 -11.27 -14.68 -6.32
N TYR A 673 -10.75 -13.59 -5.78
CA TYR A 673 -9.33 -13.46 -5.42
C TYR A 673 -8.88 -14.39 -4.28
N ALA A 674 -9.81 -14.92 -3.47
CA ALA A 674 -9.50 -15.85 -2.38
C ALA A 674 -9.23 -17.28 -2.89
N ILE A 675 -9.68 -17.60 -4.11
CA ILE A 675 -9.30 -18.83 -4.82
C ILE A 675 -7.87 -18.69 -5.35
N CYS A 676 -7.59 -17.67 -6.17
CA CYS A 676 -6.24 -17.26 -6.56
C CYS A 676 -6.23 -15.81 -7.09
N GLY A 677 -5.08 -15.13 -7.03
CA GLY A 677 -4.94 -13.72 -7.44
C GLY A 677 -4.90 -13.53 -8.96
N ASP A 678 -5.16 -12.31 -9.42
CA ASP A 678 -5.20 -11.96 -10.86
C ASP A 678 -3.84 -12.21 -11.54
N GLU A 679 -2.73 -11.90 -10.87
CA GLU A 679 -1.37 -12.20 -11.35
C GLU A 679 -1.13 -13.73 -11.47
N THR A 680 -1.78 -14.55 -10.63
CA THR A 680 -1.76 -16.02 -10.77
C THR A 680 -2.56 -16.46 -12.01
N ILE A 681 -3.70 -15.83 -12.30
CA ILE A 681 -4.47 -16.07 -13.53
C ILE A 681 -3.67 -15.63 -14.77
N LYS A 682 -2.97 -14.48 -14.72
CA LYS A 682 -2.07 -14.01 -15.78
C LYS A 682 -0.92 -15.00 -16.07
N ARG A 683 -0.38 -15.64 -15.03
CA ARG A 683 0.63 -16.71 -15.15
C ARG A 683 0.05 -18.02 -15.67
N LEU A 684 -1.18 -18.39 -15.29
CA LEU A 684 -1.89 -19.56 -15.83
C LEU A 684 -2.15 -19.40 -17.34
N ALA A 685 -2.58 -18.22 -17.80
CA ALA A 685 -2.80 -17.94 -19.21
C ALA A 685 -1.50 -18.01 -20.05
N LYS A 686 -0.36 -17.62 -19.48
CA LYS A 686 0.97 -17.71 -20.12
C LYS A 686 1.53 -19.13 -20.14
N MET A 687 1.51 -19.83 -19.00
CA MET A 687 2.22 -21.10 -18.83
C MET A 687 1.38 -22.34 -19.16
N ARG A 688 0.05 -22.22 -19.22
CA ARG A 688 -0.91 -23.24 -19.69
C ARG A 688 -0.59 -24.67 -19.18
N PRO A 689 -0.53 -24.88 -17.85
CA PRO A 689 -0.10 -26.14 -17.24
C PRO A 689 -1.02 -27.31 -17.60
N CYS A 690 -0.42 -28.43 -17.97
CA CYS A 690 -1.12 -29.67 -18.32
C CYS A 690 -1.39 -30.63 -17.15
N ASN A 691 -0.77 -30.43 -15.98
CA ASN A 691 -0.90 -31.35 -14.85
C ASN A 691 -0.75 -30.68 -13.47
N ARG A 692 -1.23 -31.37 -12.42
CA ARG A 692 -1.21 -30.90 -11.02
C ARG A 692 0.19 -30.55 -10.49
N ALA A 693 1.25 -31.23 -10.94
CA ALA A 693 2.61 -30.97 -10.46
C ALA A 693 3.18 -29.67 -11.04
N ARG A 694 2.90 -29.37 -12.31
CA ARG A 694 3.26 -28.06 -12.91
C ARG A 694 2.36 -26.93 -12.36
N LEU A 695 1.08 -27.21 -12.13
CA LEU A 695 0.15 -26.28 -11.45
C LEU A 695 0.65 -25.89 -10.04
N ALA A 696 1.20 -26.84 -9.28
CA ALA A 696 1.74 -26.60 -7.93
C ALA A 696 3.02 -25.74 -7.90
N ASN A 697 3.70 -25.55 -9.04
CA ASN A 697 4.90 -24.73 -9.16
C ASN A 697 4.61 -23.26 -9.53
N ILE A 698 3.34 -22.88 -9.71
CA ILE A 698 2.95 -21.52 -10.09
C ILE A 698 2.88 -20.65 -8.83
N ASP A 699 3.74 -19.63 -8.75
CA ASP A 699 3.78 -18.70 -7.62
C ASP A 699 2.40 -18.00 -7.42
N GLY A 700 1.85 -18.17 -6.22
CA GLY A 700 0.48 -17.82 -5.82
C GLY A 700 -0.49 -19.01 -5.69
N ILE A 701 -0.15 -20.19 -6.26
CA ILE A 701 -0.92 -21.42 -6.07
C ILE A 701 -0.45 -22.15 -4.79
N ASN A 702 -1.38 -22.47 -3.90
CA ASN A 702 -1.12 -23.23 -2.67
C ASN A 702 -1.64 -24.68 -2.79
N GLN A 703 -1.27 -25.54 -1.83
CA GLN A 703 -1.63 -26.96 -1.88
C GLN A 703 -3.14 -27.22 -1.82
N HIS A 704 -3.90 -26.39 -1.09
CA HIS A 704 -5.36 -26.51 -1.00
C HIS A 704 -6.02 -26.19 -2.35
N PHE A 705 -5.52 -25.20 -3.10
CA PHE A 705 -5.97 -24.92 -4.46
C PHE A 705 -5.75 -26.12 -5.39
N VAL A 706 -4.56 -26.70 -5.41
CA VAL A 706 -4.23 -27.85 -6.29
C VAL A 706 -5.14 -29.05 -5.99
N THR A 707 -5.45 -29.30 -4.71
CA THR A 707 -6.31 -30.41 -4.28
C THR A 707 -7.81 -30.15 -4.49
N ARG A 708 -8.27 -28.89 -4.44
CA ARG A 708 -9.70 -28.54 -4.45
C ARG A 708 -10.24 -27.96 -5.76
N TYR A 709 -9.42 -27.24 -6.50
CA TYR A 709 -9.81 -26.53 -7.73
C TYR A 709 -8.97 -26.95 -8.95
N GLY A 710 -7.88 -27.70 -8.73
CA GLY A 710 -6.86 -27.94 -9.74
C GLY A 710 -7.36 -28.63 -11.01
N ASP A 711 -8.18 -29.68 -10.87
CA ASP A 711 -8.64 -30.45 -12.04
C ASP A 711 -9.58 -29.65 -12.95
N GLU A 712 -10.42 -28.79 -12.37
CA GLU A 712 -11.35 -27.95 -13.12
C GLU A 712 -10.61 -26.82 -13.87
N PHE A 713 -9.58 -26.23 -13.24
CA PHE A 713 -8.66 -25.32 -13.93
C PHE A 713 -7.88 -26.02 -15.04
N LEU A 714 -7.30 -27.21 -14.80
CA LEU A 714 -6.52 -27.95 -15.82
C LEU A 714 -7.40 -28.35 -17.03
N THR A 715 -8.60 -28.86 -16.77
CA THR A 715 -9.56 -29.23 -17.83
C THR A 715 -9.93 -28.02 -18.70
N SER A 716 -10.19 -26.88 -18.05
CA SER A 716 -10.61 -25.65 -18.73
C SER A 716 -9.46 -24.97 -19.47
N ILE A 717 -8.25 -24.97 -18.90
CA ILE A 717 -7.03 -24.50 -19.57
C ILE A 717 -6.78 -25.33 -20.83
N SER A 718 -6.92 -26.66 -20.76
CA SER A 718 -6.78 -27.53 -21.93
C SER A 718 -7.81 -27.19 -23.02
N LYS A 719 -9.09 -27.13 -22.66
CA LYS A 719 -10.19 -26.77 -23.57
C LYS A 719 -9.99 -25.40 -24.22
N PHE A 720 -9.80 -24.35 -23.42
CA PHE A 720 -9.67 -22.99 -23.94
C PHE A 720 -8.38 -22.79 -24.74
N SER A 721 -7.31 -23.50 -24.40
CA SER A 721 -6.08 -23.48 -25.22
C SER A 721 -6.32 -24.12 -26.59
N GLN A 722 -7.07 -25.22 -26.67
CA GLN A 722 -7.48 -25.81 -27.95
C GLN A 722 -8.38 -24.86 -28.77
N GLU A 723 -9.41 -24.26 -28.14
CA GLU A 723 -10.30 -23.29 -28.81
C GLU A 723 -9.56 -22.05 -29.33
N LEU A 724 -8.51 -21.61 -28.64
CA LEU A 724 -7.68 -20.45 -29.00
C LEU A 724 -6.42 -20.80 -29.82
N ASN A 725 -6.23 -22.06 -30.21
CA ASN A 725 -5.05 -22.58 -30.91
C ASN A 725 -3.71 -22.29 -30.19
N LEU A 726 -3.74 -22.24 -28.85
CA LEU A 726 -2.57 -22.11 -27.99
C LEU A 726 -2.04 -23.49 -27.62
N GLN A 727 -0.73 -23.73 -27.80
CA GLN A 727 -0.11 -24.94 -27.29
C GLN A 727 -0.10 -24.93 -25.76
N THR A 728 -0.57 -26.02 -25.15
CA THR A 728 -0.33 -26.30 -23.72
C THR A 728 1.11 -26.74 -23.51
N ASP A 729 1.60 -26.69 -22.28
CA ASP A 729 2.98 -27.08 -21.97
C ASP A 729 3.26 -28.60 -22.05
N TYR A 730 2.27 -29.40 -22.47
CA TYR A 730 2.35 -30.86 -22.66
C TYR A 730 3.12 -31.26 -23.93
N GLU A 731 2.89 -30.56 -25.05
CA GLU A 731 3.40 -30.96 -26.37
C GLU A 731 4.92 -30.75 -26.52
N GLY A 732 5.52 -29.93 -25.66
CA GLY A 732 6.95 -29.59 -25.62
C GLY A 732 7.89 -30.71 -25.14
N THR A 733 7.57 -31.98 -25.41
CA THR A 733 8.40 -33.15 -25.02
C THR A 733 8.66 -34.15 -26.15
N ALA A 734 8.21 -33.87 -27.38
CA ALA A 734 8.38 -34.76 -28.54
C ALA A 734 8.82 -34.03 -29.83
N GLN A 735 9.54 -32.91 -29.70
CA GLN A 735 10.25 -32.27 -30.80
C GLN A 735 11.43 -31.42 -30.28
N THR A 736 12.46 -31.24 -31.10
CA THR A 736 13.68 -30.49 -30.78
C THR A 736 13.38 -29.06 -30.32
N ALA A 737 14.09 -28.63 -29.27
CA ALA A 737 13.93 -27.30 -28.67
C ALA A 737 14.53 -26.18 -29.54
N THR A 738 13.96 -25.91 -30.71
CA THR A 738 14.26 -24.71 -31.50
C THR A 738 13.76 -23.45 -30.79
N ILE A 739 14.65 -22.83 -30.01
CA ILE A 739 14.42 -21.54 -29.34
C ILE A 739 14.24 -20.45 -30.40
N ARG A 740 13.00 -20.18 -30.82
CA ARG A 740 12.68 -18.97 -31.59
C ARG A 740 12.52 -17.77 -30.65
N LYS A 741 13.58 -16.96 -30.58
CA LYS A 741 13.60 -15.68 -29.87
C LYS A 741 12.48 -14.74 -30.38
N VAL A 742 11.55 -14.36 -29.51
CA VAL A 742 10.91 -13.03 -29.53
C VAL A 742 10.97 -12.46 -28.12
N GLY A 743 12.13 -11.89 -27.80
CA GLY A 743 12.46 -11.22 -26.54
C GLY A 743 13.75 -10.45 -26.80
N ALA A 744 13.83 -9.20 -26.36
CA ALA A 744 14.82 -8.24 -26.85
C ALA A 744 16.27 -8.76 -26.75
N ASN A 745 17.06 -8.54 -27.80
CA ASN A 745 18.52 -8.62 -27.73
C ASN A 745 19.04 -7.47 -26.85
N ILE A 746 18.97 -7.66 -25.52
CA ILE A 746 19.91 -7.02 -24.60
C ILE A 746 21.10 -7.97 -24.51
N GLU A 747 22.26 -7.54 -25.01
CA GLU A 747 23.52 -8.25 -24.81
C GLU A 747 23.78 -8.38 -23.30
N LYS A 748 23.60 -9.58 -22.73
CA LYS A 748 24.05 -9.88 -21.37
C LYS A 748 25.57 -9.99 -21.35
N ARG A 749 26.24 -8.84 -21.33
CA ARG A 749 27.69 -8.77 -21.13
C ARG A 749 28.04 -9.37 -19.78
N ALA A 750 29.04 -10.25 -19.75
CA ALA A 750 29.52 -10.89 -18.54
C ALA A 750 29.93 -9.82 -17.50
N THR A 751 29.72 -10.11 -16.22
CA THR A 751 30.14 -9.18 -15.16
C THR A 751 31.67 -8.99 -15.19
N PRO A 752 32.23 -7.83 -14.76
CA PRO A 752 33.66 -7.58 -14.89
C PRO A 752 34.56 -8.67 -14.26
N ALA A 753 34.10 -9.31 -13.18
CA ALA A 753 34.82 -10.42 -12.55
C ALA A 753 34.81 -11.72 -13.37
N LYS A 754 33.74 -12.00 -14.13
CA LYS A 754 33.65 -13.12 -15.08
C LYS A 754 34.48 -12.84 -16.33
N LEU A 755 34.30 -11.65 -16.93
CA LEU A 755 34.99 -11.23 -18.13
C LEU A 755 36.52 -11.26 -17.95
N GLU A 756 37.01 -10.77 -16.80
CA GLU A 756 38.44 -10.79 -16.49
C GLU A 756 38.97 -12.20 -16.19
N ALA A 757 38.19 -13.06 -15.53
CA ALA A 757 38.57 -14.46 -15.33
C ALA A 757 38.68 -15.22 -16.67
N TRP A 758 37.74 -14.98 -17.59
CA TRP A 758 37.80 -15.49 -18.96
C TRP A 758 38.99 -14.92 -19.73
N ARG A 759 39.23 -13.60 -19.68
CA ARG A 759 40.35 -12.94 -20.37
C ARG A 759 41.71 -13.49 -19.93
N LEU A 760 41.93 -13.60 -18.61
CA LEU A 760 43.16 -14.13 -18.02
C LEU A 760 43.41 -15.60 -18.41
N TRP A 761 42.35 -16.39 -18.58
CA TRP A 761 42.46 -17.79 -18.99
C TRP A 761 42.64 -17.93 -20.51
N GLN A 762 41.67 -17.44 -21.30
CA GLN A 762 41.57 -17.63 -22.75
C GLN A 762 42.64 -16.86 -23.54
N HIS A 763 42.90 -15.60 -23.16
CA HIS A 763 43.80 -14.70 -23.89
C HIS A 763 45.20 -14.68 -23.28
N ASP A 764 45.32 -14.49 -21.96
CA ASP A 764 46.62 -14.36 -21.29
C ASP A 764 47.25 -15.72 -20.90
N GLY A 765 46.59 -16.84 -21.23
CA GLY A 765 47.16 -18.19 -21.16
C GLY A 765 47.37 -18.78 -19.76
N LEU A 766 46.82 -18.17 -18.72
CA LEU A 766 47.01 -18.61 -17.33
C LEU A 766 46.13 -19.83 -16.99
N SER A 767 46.58 -20.67 -16.06
CA SER A 767 45.80 -21.79 -15.50
C SER A 767 44.84 -21.32 -14.40
N PHE A 768 43.77 -22.10 -14.13
CA PHE A 768 42.77 -21.73 -13.13
C PHE A 768 43.37 -21.45 -11.74
N GLN A 769 44.29 -22.28 -11.25
CA GLN A 769 45.04 -22.05 -10.01
C GLN A 769 45.75 -20.68 -9.99
N LYS A 770 46.48 -20.32 -11.05
CA LYS A 770 47.18 -19.02 -11.11
C LYS A 770 46.21 -17.84 -11.09
N ILE A 771 45.03 -17.98 -11.69
CA ILE A 771 43.99 -16.94 -11.71
C ILE A 771 43.30 -16.81 -10.35
N ALA A 772 43.19 -17.90 -9.59
CA ALA A 772 42.70 -17.95 -8.22
C ALA A 772 43.63 -17.23 -7.23
N GLU A 773 44.95 -17.34 -7.44
CA GLU A 773 46.00 -16.76 -6.59
C GLU A 773 46.23 -15.25 -6.83
N ILE A 774 45.70 -14.65 -7.91
CA ILE A 774 45.84 -13.20 -8.18
C ILE A 774 45.14 -12.36 -7.08
N PRO A 775 45.86 -11.44 -6.41
CA PRO A 775 45.24 -10.52 -5.45
C PRO A 775 44.19 -9.61 -6.08
N ARG A 776 43.00 -9.58 -5.49
CA ARG A 776 41.89 -8.68 -5.86
C ARG A 776 41.43 -7.91 -4.63
N ASN A 777 40.68 -6.82 -4.81
CA ASN A 777 40.10 -6.00 -3.72
C ASN A 777 39.16 -6.78 -2.77
N SER A 778 38.80 -8.02 -3.10
CA SER A 778 37.94 -8.93 -2.32
C SER A 778 38.70 -10.16 -1.77
N GLY A 779 40.03 -10.20 -1.89
CA GLY A 779 40.86 -11.37 -1.59
C GLY A 779 41.01 -12.36 -2.76
N PRO A 780 41.81 -13.43 -2.59
CA PRO A 780 41.94 -14.50 -3.57
C PRO A 780 40.66 -15.35 -3.63
N ILE A 781 40.40 -15.96 -4.78
CA ILE A 781 39.20 -16.75 -5.05
C ILE A 781 39.54 -18.24 -5.17
N LYS A 782 38.57 -19.14 -5.00
CA LYS A 782 38.82 -20.58 -5.19
C LYS A 782 38.91 -20.93 -6.67
N GLU A 783 39.74 -21.92 -7.01
CA GLU A 783 39.89 -22.42 -8.40
C GLU A 783 38.54 -22.85 -9.01
N GLN A 784 37.70 -23.55 -8.25
CA GLN A 784 36.33 -23.91 -8.62
C GLN A 784 35.44 -22.70 -8.99
N THR A 785 35.70 -21.53 -8.39
CA THR A 785 35.03 -20.26 -8.72
C THR A 785 35.54 -19.71 -10.05
N VAL A 786 36.84 -19.83 -10.34
CA VAL A 786 37.40 -19.47 -11.65
C VAL A 786 36.80 -20.33 -12.76
N ILE A 787 36.79 -21.66 -12.58
CA ILE A 787 36.19 -22.62 -13.52
C ILE A 787 34.71 -22.25 -13.79
N SER A 788 33.95 -21.95 -12.73
CA SER A 788 32.55 -21.53 -12.86
C SER A 788 32.39 -20.18 -13.59
N TYR A 789 33.27 -19.20 -13.36
CA TYR A 789 33.22 -17.90 -14.04
C TYR A 789 33.56 -17.99 -15.52
N VAL A 790 34.49 -18.88 -15.90
CA VAL A 790 34.87 -19.10 -17.31
C VAL A 790 33.77 -19.85 -18.08
N LEU A 791 33.15 -20.88 -17.49
CA LEU A 791 31.97 -21.54 -18.08
C LEU A 791 30.78 -20.59 -18.22
N ASP A 792 30.55 -19.73 -17.24
CA ASP A 792 29.50 -18.72 -17.28
C ASP A 792 29.76 -17.65 -18.35
N ALA A 793 31.01 -17.21 -18.54
CA ALA A 793 31.37 -16.29 -19.62
C ALA A 793 31.11 -16.92 -21.00
N ALA A 794 31.34 -18.23 -21.15
CA ALA A 794 31.00 -18.97 -22.37
C ALA A 794 29.48 -19.05 -22.61
N ARG A 795 28.66 -19.30 -21.56
CA ARG A 795 27.18 -19.18 -21.63
C ARG A 795 26.72 -17.76 -22.01
N GLU A 796 27.45 -16.75 -21.56
CA GLU A 796 27.20 -15.33 -21.85
C GLU A 796 27.79 -14.88 -23.21
N GLY A 797 28.34 -15.82 -24.00
CA GLY A 797 28.70 -15.63 -25.41
C GLY A 797 30.19 -15.40 -25.71
N CYS A 798 31.08 -15.61 -24.74
CA CYS A 798 32.53 -15.43 -24.93
C CYS A 798 33.18 -16.69 -25.53
N GLU A 799 34.05 -16.56 -26.52
CA GLU A 799 34.72 -17.70 -27.18
C GLU A 799 35.62 -18.47 -26.21
N LEU A 800 35.55 -19.80 -26.20
CA LEU A 800 36.32 -20.66 -25.30
C LEU A 800 37.08 -21.74 -26.07
N ASN A 801 38.35 -21.94 -25.75
CA ASN A 801 39.13 -23.08 -26.24
C ASN A 801 38.75 -24.35 -25.47
N TRP A 802 37.68 -25.02 -25.91
CA TRP A 802 37.14 -26.21 -25.24
C TRP A 802 38.14 -27.35 -25.13
N SER A 803 38.97 -27.63 -26.13
CA SER A 803 39.98 -28.70 -26.06
C SER A 803 41.02 -28.43 -24.96
N ARG A 804 41.42 -27.17 -24.73
CA ARG A 804 42.23 -26.78 -23.58
C ARG A 804 41.45 -26.88 -22.27
N PHE A 805 40.18 -26.47 -22.26
CA PHE A 805 39.33 -26.47 -21.06
C PHE A 805 39.05 -27.88 -20.54
N CYS A 806 38.70 -28.82 -21.42
CA CYS A 806 38.54 -30.24 -21.10
C CYS A 806 39.85 -30.84 -20.58
N LYS A 807 41.01 -30.45 -21.15
CA LYS A 807 42.32 -30.92 -20.71
C LYS A 807 42.72 -30.39 -19.32
N GLU A 808 42.46 -29.12 -19.01
CA GLU A 808 42.74 -28.56 -17.67
C GLU A 808 41.74 -29.02 -16.60
N THR A 809 40.50 -29.35 -16.97
CA THR A 809 39.51 -29.95 -16.05
C THR A 809 39.58 -31.47 -15.95
N GLY A 810 40.41 -32.15 -16.75
CA GLY A 810 40.53 -33.61 -16.77
C GLY A 810 39.32 -34.35 -17.35
N LEU A 811 38.50 -33.70 -18.17
CA LEU A 811 37.32 -34.31 -18.81
C LEU A 811 37.74 -35.22 -19.97
N THR A 812 37.48 -36.52 -19.84
CA THR A 812 37.72 -37.52 -20.90
C THR A 812 36.40 -38.02 -21.50
N LEU A 813 36.45 -38.62 -22.70
CA LEU A 813 35.28 -39.24 -23.35
C LEU A 813 34.63 -40.34 -22.50
N GLU A 814 35.42 -41.08 -21.72
CA GLU A 814 34.92 -42.09 -20.79
C GLU A 814 34.10 -41.44 -19.65
N ILE A 815 34.61 -40.35 -19.06
CA ILE A 815 33.90 -39.59 -18.03
C ILE A 815 32.62 -38.94 -18.59
N VAL A 816 32.66 -38.41 -19.82
CA VAL A 816 31.48 -37.89 -20.53
C VAL A 816 30.42 -38.99 -20.71
N SER A 817 30.81 -40.18 -21.18
CA SER A 817 29.90 -41.32 -21.31
C SER A 817 29.27 -41.72 -19.96
N GLN A 818 30.05 -41.76 -18.88
CA GLN A 818 29.54 -42.05 -17.54
C GLN A 818 28.52 -40.99 -17.09
N ILE A 819 28.80 -39.69 -17.31
CA ILE A 819 27.90 -38.58 -16.98
C ILE A 819 26.57 -38.69 -17.74
N HIS A 820 26.59 -39.02 -19.04
CA HIS A 820 25.36 -39.21 -19.81
C HIS A 820 24.53 -40.41 -19.31
N CYS A 821 25.16 -41.53 -18.93
CA CYS A 821 24.47 -42.66 -18.31
C CYS A 821 23.81 -42.28 -16.97
N ALA A 822 24.53 -41.55 -16.10
CA ALA A 822 23.99 -41.05 -14.83
C ALA A 822 22.82 -40.07 -15.03
N ILE A 823 22.91 -39.16 -16.02
CA ILE A 823 21.81 -38.25 -16.39
C ILE A 823 20.56 -39.04 -16.84
N THR A 824 20.73 -40.13 -17.59
CA THR A 824 19.63 -41.00 -18.04
C THR A 824 19.00 -41.77 -16.87
N SER A 825 19.80 -42.23 -15.90
CA SER A 825 19.31 -42.84 -14.64
C SER A 825 18.48 -41.85 -13.81
N VAL A 826 19.01 -40.64 -13.59
CA VAL A 826 18.39 -39.59 -12.74
C VAL A 826 17.18 -38.91 -13.41
N GLY A 827 17.06 -38.99 -14.74
CA GLY A 827 15.97 -38.38 -15.50
C GLY A 827 15.93 -36.84 -15.45
N SER A 828 17.01 -36.17 -15.02
CA SER A 828 17.04 -34.72 -14.86
C SER A 828 18.45 -34.15 -14.93
N ARG A 829 18.70 -33.26 -15.91
CA ARG A 829 19.99 -32.57 -16.11
C ARG A 829 20.27 -31.50 -15.04
N CYS A 830 19.24 -30.99 -14.36
CA CYS A 830 19.35 -29.83 -13.47
C CYS A 830 19.77 -30.15 -12.02
N LYS A 831 20.08 -31.41 -11.71
CA LYS A 831 20.30 -31.90 -10.33
C LYS A 831 21.71 -32.45 -10.13
N LEU A 832 22.69 -31.56 -10.00
CA LEU A 832 24.12 -31.92 -9.87
C LEU A 832 24.41 -32.97 -8.78
N LYS A 833 23.77 -32.89 -7.60
CA LYS A 833 24.04 -33.81 -6.49
C LYS A 833 23.60 -35.26 -6.81
N PRO A 834 22.34 -35.55 -7.18
CA PRO A 834 21.94 -36.88 -7.67
C PRO A 834 22.78 -37.42 -8.84
N ILE A 835 23.17 -36.56 -9.80
CA ILE A 835 24.07 -36.99 -10.90
C ILE A 835 25.42 -37.43 -10.35
N LYS A 836 25.99 -36.73 -9.35
CA LYS A 836 27.24 -37.13 -8.70
C LYS A 836 27.10 -38.36 -7.79
N GLU A 837 25.94 -38.58 -7.19
CA GLU A 837 25.67 -39.78 -6.35
C GLU A 837 25.65 -41.08 -7.17
N GLU A 838 25.35 -41.00 -8.48
CA GLU A 838 25.42 -42.11 -9.44
C GLU A 838 26.81 -42.27 -10.12
N LEU A 839 27.81 -41.44 -9.77
CA LEU A 839 29.11 -41.38 -10.47
C LEU A 839 30.31 -41.73 -9.57
N PRO A 840 31.34 -42.44 -10.10
CA PRO A 840 32.56 -42.76 -9.35
C PRO A 840 33.20 -41.54 -8.69
N GLU A 841 33.88 -41.72 -7.55
CA GLU A 841 34.47 -40.61 -6.78
C GLU A 841 35.38 -39.71 -7.63
N SER A 842 36.12 -40.31 -8.57
CA SER A 842 37.02 -39.66 -9.54
C SER A 842 36.38 -38.60 -10.44
N VAL A 843 35.06 -38.65 -10.70
CA VAL A 843 34.37 -37.67 -11.55
C VAL A 843 34.05 -36.41 -10.73
N SER A 844 34.74 -35.30 -10.96
CA SER A 844 34.49 -34.08 -10.17
C SER A 844 33.16 -33.40 -10.53
N TYR A 845 32.63 -32.59 -9.61
CA TYR A 845 31.49 -31.70 -9.91
C TYR A 845 31.77 -30.75 -11.08
N ASP A 846 33.03 -30.40 -11.31
CA ASP A 846 33.43 -29.50 -12.39
C ASP A 846 33.49 -30.22 -13.74
N ASN A 847 33.76 -31.54 -13.78
CA ASN A 847 33.54 -32.37 -14.97
C ASN A 847 32.06 -32.42 -15.35
N ILE A 848 31.16 -32.61 -14.36
CA ILE A 848 29.71 -32.64 -14.57
C ILE A 848 29.23 -31.28 -15.12
N LYS A 849 29.65 -30.16 -14.52
CA LYS A 849 29.34 -28.81 -15.04
C LYS A 849 29.87 -28.60 -16.46
N THR A 850 31.09 -29.02 -16.74
CA THR A 850 31.72 -28.83 -18.07
C THR A 850 30.95 -29.59 -19.14
N CYS A 851 30.65 -30.88 -18.90
CA CYS A 851 29.82 -31.70 -19.78
C CYS A 851 28.44 -31.07 -20.02
N LEU A 852 27.74 -30.65 -18.96
CA LEU A 852 26.44 -29.98 -19.09
C LEU A 852 26.51 -28.65 -19.85
N THR A 853 27.62 -27.90 -19.74
CA THR A 853 27.80 -26.63 -20.48
C THR A 853 28.10 -26.87 -21.96
N MET A 854 28.80 -27.97 -22.29
CA MET A 854 29.01 -28.40 -23.68
C MET A 854 27.69 -28.84 -24.32
N ASP A 855 26.87 -29.63 -23.61
CA ASP A 855 25.50 -29.98 -24.00
C ASP A 855 24.61 -28.74 -24.23
N GLU A 856 24.65 -27.77 -23.31
CA GLU A 856 23.90 -26.50 -23.40
C GLU A 856 24.27 -25.66 -24.62
N LEU A 857 25.51 -25.79 -25.11
CA LEU A 857 26.05 -25.07 -26.27
C LEU A 857 26.05 -25.91 -27.56
N GLY A 858 25.56 -27.15 -27.52
CA GLY A 858 25.43 -28.04 -28.69
C GLY A 858 26.75 -28.58 -29.22
N LEU A 859 27.76 -28.74 -28.37
CA LEU A 859 29.12 -29.13 -28.74
C LEU A 859 29.36 -30.65 -28.62
N SER A 860 29.87 -31.29 -29.68
CA SER A 860 30.29 -32.70 -29.60
C SER A 860 31.55 -32.85 -28.73
N ALA A 861 31.51 -33.78 -27.79
CA ALA A 861 32.68 -34.16 -27.00
C ALA A 861 33.69 -34.94 -27.85
N GLU A 862 33.22 -35.76 -28.79
CA GLU A 862 34.03 -36.54 -29.74
C GLU A 862 34.90 -35.63 -30.62
N GLU A 863 34.33 -34.57 -31.18
CA GLU A 863 35.06 -33.60 -32.00
C GLU A 863 36.12 -32.83 -31.19
N ILE A 864 35.75 -32.37 -29.99
CA ILE A 864 36.59 -31.49 -29.16
C ILE A 864 37.71 -32.22 -28.44
N ILE A 865 37.47 -33.46 -28.00
CA ILE A 865 38.43 -34.27 -27.22
C ILE A 865 39.19 -35.24 -28.14
N GLY A 866 38.58 -35.72 -29.23
CA GLY A 866 39.17 -36.67 -30.17
C GLY A 866 40.19 -36.08 -31.15
N CYS A 867 40.16 -34.77 -31.42
CA CYS A 867 41.09 -34.13 -32.36
C CYS A 867 42.53 -34.01 -31.83
N ASN A 868 43.29 -35.11 -31.88
CA ASN A 868 44.74 -35.15 -31.65
C ASN A 868 45.52 -35.91 -32.76
N SER A 869 45.15 -35.73 -34.02
CA SER A 869 46.02 -36.09 -35.16
C SER A 869 45.69 -35.36 -36.48
N VAL A 870 46.71 -34.69 -37.04
CA VAL A 870 46.94 -34.44 -38.49
C VAL A 870 46.16 -33.30 -39.21
N TYR A 871 46.87 -32.15 -39.32
CA TYR A 871 47.05 -31.23 -40.47
C TYR A 871 45.90 -30.48 -41.21
N GLU A 872 46.11 -29.15 -41.26
CA GLU A 872 45.97 -28.20 -42.40
C GLU A 872 44.64 -27.85 -43.10
N ALA A 873 44.23 -26.59 -42.83
CA ALA A 873 43.96 -25.52 -43.82
C ALA A 873 42.64 -25.52 -44.66
N PRO A 874 42.17 -24.34 -45.14
CA PRO A 874 40.73 -24.14 -45.41
C PRO A 874 40.37 -23.83 -46.88
N ASN A 875 39.10 -24.06 -47.28
CA ASN A 875 38.21 -23.05 -47.91
C ASN A 875 36.81 -23.56 -48.38
N LYS A 876 35.92 -22.58 -48.64
CA LYS A 876 34.73 -22.59 -49.55
C LYS A 876 33.43 -23.35 -49.19
N ILE A 877 32.44 -22.55 -48.77
CA ILE A 877 31.21 -22.19 -49.52
C ILE A 877 30.36 -23.31 -50.16
N MET A 878 29.08 -23.36 -49.73
CA MET A 878 27.84 -23.79 -50.43
C MET A 878 27.90 -24.90 -51.49
N GLU A 879 27.07 -25.94 -51.31
CA GLU A 879 25.78 -26.01 -52.03
C GLU A 879 24.80 -27.04 -51.42
N SER A 880 23.65 -27.22 -52.07
CA SER A 880 22.54 -28.15 -51.73
C SER A 880 22.58 -29.35 -52.73
N PRO A 881 21.56 -30.24 -52.98
CA PRO A 881 20.15 -30.23 -52.61
C PRO A 881 19.53 -31.61 -52.22
N SER A 882 18.19 -31.65 -52.24
CA SER A 882 17.24 -32.77 -52.20
C SER A 882 17.57 -34.04 -53.01
N HIS A 883 17.12 -35.22 -52.53
CA HIS A 883 15.92 -35.89 -53.11
C HIS A 883 15.38 -37.12 -52.34
N CYS A 884 14.10 -37.40 -52.63
CA CYS A 884 13.28 -38.59 -52.32
C CYS A 884 13.74 -39.88 -53.08
N PRO A 885 12.96 -41.00 -53.21
CA PRO A 885 11.72 -41.46 -52.52
C PRO A 885 11.62 -43.00 -52.22
N PHE A 886 10.44 -43.40 -51.67
CA PHE A 886 9.61 -44.58 -52.07
C PHE A 886 9.69 -45.99 -51.40
N LYS A 887 8.47 -46.50 -51.08
CA LYS A 887 7.83 -47.80 -51.44
C LYS A 887 7.70 -48.97 -50.42
N ASN A 888 6.46 -49.53 -50.42
CA ASN A 888 6.09 -50.98 -50.42
C ASN A 888 6.17 -51.82 -49.12
N VAL A 889 5.37 -52.90 -48.89
CA VAL A 889 4.03 -53.33 -49.41
C VAL A 889 3.42 -54.50 -48.58
N ILE A 890 2.07 -54.58 -48.48
CA ILE A 890 1.13 -55.73 -48.22
C ILE A 890 1.54 -56.90 -47.27
N ARG A 891 0.67 -57.24 -46.29
CA ARG A 891 0.04 -58.58 -46.01
C ARG A 891 -0.78 -58.57 -44.69
N ASN A 892 -1.73 -59.48 -44.39
CA ASN A 892 -2.87 -60.08 -45.15
C ASN A 892 -3.83 -60.87 -44.18
N ARG A 893 -5.08 -61.15 -44.58
CA ARG A 893 -6.16 -61.93 -43.88
C ARG A 893 -6.76 -61.27 -42.60
N ALA A 894 -8.06 -61.24 -42.27
CA ALA A 894 -9.35 -61.78 -42.79
C ALA A 894 -9.93 -63.10 -42.18
N ALA A 895 -10.95 -62.95 -41.31
CA ALA A 895 -12.10 -63.82 -40.96
C ALA A 895 -12.95 -63.05 -39.91
N SER A 896 -14.29 -62.85 -39.88
CA SER A 896 -15.52 -63.64 -40.14
C SER A 896 -15.91 -64.64 -39.03
N SER A 897 -17.16 -64.72 -38.49
CA SER A 897 -18.38 -63.88 -38.64
C SER A 897 -19.57 -64.33 -37.74
N THR A 898 -20.54 -63.42 -37.51
CA THR A 898 -22.03 -63.66 -37.36
C THR A 898 -22.67 -64.38 -36.15
N ILE A 899 -24.02 -64.22 -36.03
CA ILE A 899 -25.04 -64.89 -35.17
C ILE A 899 -25.20 -64.32 -33.73
N ALA A 900 -26.37 -64.22 -33.07
CA ALA A 900 -27.79 -63.93 -33.42
C ALA A 900 -28.61 -63.75 -32.08
N SER A 901 -29.95 -63.75 -32.12
CA SER A 901 -30.89 -63.29 -31.07
C SER A 901 -31.61 -64.38 -30.22
N GLU A 902 -32.50 -63.93 -29.29
CA GLU A 902 -33.50 -64.68 -28.47
C GLU A 902 -33.00 -65.31 -27.13
N SER A 903 -33.80 -65.47 -26.05
CA SER A 903 -35.00 -64.76 -25.53
C SER A 903 -35.22 -65.07 -24.02
N ALA A 904 -36.25 -64.51 -23.36
CA ALA A 904 -36.53 -64.65 -21.90
C ALA A 904 -37.27 -65.95 -21.50
N PRO A 905 -37.54 -66.22 -20.20
CA PRO A 905 -38.90 -65.90 -19.68
C PRO A 905 -39.13 -65.64 -18.16
N THR A 906 -40.29 -65.03 -17.86
CA THR A 906 -41.21 -65.23 -16.68
C THR A 906 -40.95 -64.66 -15.26
N SER A 907 -42.08 -64.30 -14.64
CA SER A 907 -42.41 -63.85 -13.27
C SER A 907 -43.87 -64.31 -12.97
N PRO A 908 -44.39 -64.31 -11.72
CA PRO A 908 -45.82 -63.90 -11.58
C PRO A 908 -46.27 -63.18 -10.27
N TYR A 909 -47.45 -62.52 -10.39
CA TYR A 909 -48.37 -61.93 -9.37
C TYR A 909 -47.97 -60.56 -8.75
N HIS A 910 -48.75 -59.47 -8.80
CA HIS A 910 -50.19 -59.16 -8.49
C HIS A 910 -50.50 -59.10 -6.98
N CYS A 911 -51.25 -58.14 -6.41
CA CYS A 911 -51.78 -56.82 -6.84
C CYS A 911 -52.11 -55.95 -5.58
N GLU A 912 -52.90 -54.85 -5.48
CA GLU A 912 -53.93 -54.16 -6.30
C GLU A 912 -53.97 -52.63 -5.93
N THR A 913 -55.08 -51.90 -6.13
CA THR A 913 -55.25 -50.44 -5.78
C THR A 913 -56.60 -50.11 -5.12
N HIS A 914 -56.72 -48.97 -4.40
CA HIS A 914 -58.02 -48.31 -4.15
C HIS A 914 -57.94 -46.79 -3.90
N LEU A 915 -58.97 -46.03 -4.31
CA LEU A 915 -59.08 -44.55 -4.20
C LEU A 915 -60.11 -44.05 -3.17
N LYS A 916 -59.93 -42.79 -2.72
CA LYS A 916 -60.92 -41.69 -2.58
C LYS A 916 -60.15 -40.36 -2.36
N GLN A 917 -60.28 -39.32 -3.19
CA GLN A 917 -61.36 -38.30 -3.28
C GLN A 917 -61.52 -37.50 -1.96
N SER A 918 -61.49 -36.15 -1.91
CA SER A 918 -61.31 -35.06 -2.91
C SER A 918 -60.71 -33.81 -2.18
N ARG A 919 -60.71 -32.52 -2.57
CA ARG A 919 -61.34 -31.61 -3.58
C ARG A 919 -60.42 -30.33 -3.68
N SER A 920 -60.42 -29.32 -4.57
CA SER A 920 -61.37 -28.63 -5.49
C SER A 920 -62.44 -27.77 -4.77
N ASP A 921 -62.67 -26.47 -4.96
CA ASP A 921 -62.13 -25.34 -5.79
C ASP A 921 -62.21 -24.04 -4.90
N ASP A 922 -61.91 -22.76 -5.19
CA ASP A 922 -61.58 -21.84 -6.32
C ASP A 922 -60.58 -20.75 -5.77
N ALA A 923 -59.99 -19.70 -6.40
CA ALA A 923 -60.23 -18.73 -7.50
C ALA A 923 -60.93 -17.37 -7.11
N LEU A 924 -60.37 -16.24 -7.62
CA LEU A 924 -60.87 -14.83 -7.57
C LEU A 924 -60.87 -14.07 -6.21
N ASP A 925 -60.97 -12.73 -6.13
CA ASP A 925 -60.19 -11.65 -6.80
C ASP A 925 -60.39 -10.28 -6.06
N LEU A 926 -59.61 -9.24 -6.43
CA LEU A 926 -59.76 -7.78 -6.17
C LEU A 926 -60.09 -7.19 -4.75
N GLU A 927 -59.17 -6.29 -4.35
CA GLU A 927 -59.39 -4.90 -3.84
C GLU A 927 -60.17 -4.51 -2.56
N SER A 928 -59.52 -3.56 -1.86
CA SER A 928 -60.07 -2.35 -1.22
C SER A 928 -60.38 -2.33 0.30
N SER A 929 -59.92 -1.22 0.88
CA SER A 929 -59.97 -0.79 2.27
C SER A 929 -61.36 -0.37 2.78
N ALA A 930 -61.66 -0.62 4.07
CA ALA A 930 -62.30 0.39 4.93
C ALA A 930 -62.14 0.10 6.44
N ARG A 931 -62.11 1.18 7.24
CA ARG A 931 -62.06 1.19 8.72
C ARG A 931 -63.41 0.81 9.34
N LYS A 932 -63.41 0.24 10.57
CA LYS A 932 -64.22 0.70 11.73
C LYS A 932 -63.91 -0.03 13.04
N LEU A 933 -64.05 0.70 14.16
CA LEU A 933 -64.00 0.18 15.53
C LEU A 933 -65.40 -0.33 15.99
N PRO A 934 -65.46 -1.18 17.03
CA PRO A 934 -66.56 -1.22 17.98
C PRO A 934 -66.20 -0.50 19.31
N LYS A 935 -66.82 0.68 19.49
CA LYS A 935 -67.23 1.39 20.73
C LYS A 935 -66.75 0.91 22.13
N ILE A 936 -66.20 1.89 22.86
CA ILE A 936 -66.69 2.44 24.15
C ILE A 936 -67.20 1.45 25.22
N CYS A 937 -66.49 1.42 26.34
CA CYS A 937 -67.10 1.58 27.66
C CYS A 937 -66.16 2.40 28.56
N GLU A 938 -66.62 3.52 29.11
CA GLU A 938 -65.90 4.22 30.18
C GLU A 938 -66.07 3.43 31.48
N ASN A 939 -65.00 3.27 32.26
CA ASN A 939 -65.14 3.04 33.70
C ASN A 939 -63.84 3.46 34.42
N THR A 940 -63.95 4.48 35.26
CA THR A 940 -62.82 5.03 36.03
C THR A 940 -62.45 4.11 37.19
N GLN A 941 -61.23 3.58 37.19
CA GLN A 941 -60.54 3.18 38.41
C GLN A 941 -59.14 3.80 38.44
N HIS A 942 -58.97 4.83 39.28
CA HIS A 942 -57.64 5.31 39.65
C HIS A 942 -56.95 4.24 40.51
N CYS A 943 -55.97 3.55 39.93
CA CYS A 943 -54.90 2.93 40.72
C CYS A 943 -53.74 3.91 40.80
N THR A 944 -53.67 4.68 41.89
CA THR A 944 -52.54 5.58 42.19
C THR A 944 -51.35 4.75 42.66
N GLY A 945 -50.60 4.20 41.71
CA GLY A 945 -49.21 3.80 41.92
C GLY A 945 -48.29 4.82 41.24
N ASP A 946 -47.31 5.35 41.96
CA ASP A 946 -46.39 6.33 41.40
C ASP A 946 -45.53 5.67 40.30
N LEU A 947 -45.54 6.25 39.09
CA LEU A 947 -44.83 5.70 37.94
C LEU A 947 -43.32 5.73 38.19
N VAL A 948 -42.67 4.57 38.05
CA VAL A 948 -41.23 4.40 38.21
C VAL A 948 -40.55 4.55 36.86
N ALA A 949 -39.53 5.41 36.80
CA ALA A 949 -38.71 5.57 35.60
C ALA A 949 -37.91 4.28 35.33
N THR A 950 -38.23 3.62 34.22
CA THR A 950 -37.47 2.51 33.66
C THR A 950 -37.17 2.83 32.20
N GLU A 951 -36.09 2.27 31.65
CA GLU A 951 -35.61 2.56 30.29
C GLU A 951 -36.74 2.51 29.26
N ASN A 952 -37.47 1.39 29.21
CA ASN A 952 -38.60 1.20 28.30
C ASN A 952 -39.72 2.24 28.50
N ALA A 953 -40.09 2.55 29.74
CA ALA A 953 -41.17 3.49 30.03
C ALA A 953 -40.80 4.93 29.67
N VAL A 954 -39.55 5.34 29.96
CA VAL A 954 -39.04 6.66 29.56
C VAL A 954 -38.92 6.77 28.04
N LEU A 955 -38.43 5.72 27.37
CA LEU A 955 -38.31 5.68 25.90
C LEU A 955 -39.66 5.65 25.19
N GLU A 956 -40.67 4.98 25.75
CA GLU A 956 -42.04 4.99 25.23
C GLU A 956 -42.66 6.38 25.40
N TRP A 957 -42.53 6.98 26.59
CA TRP A 957 -43.10 8.29 26.87
C TRP A 957 -42.44 9.44 26.09
N VAL A 958 -41.10 9.42 25.93
CA VAL A 958 -40.34 10.41 25.13
C VAL A 958 -40.50 10.17 23.61
N ARG A 959 -41.00 9.01 23.18
CA ARG A 959 -41.39 8.76 21.78
C ARG A 959 -42.74 9.39 21.42
N ASP A 960 -43.69 9.38 22.36
CA ASP A 960 -45.04 9.90 22.15
C ASP A 960 -45.14 11.44 22.23
N HIS A 961 -44.05 12.14 22.58
CA HIS A 961 -43.98 13.59 22.73
C HIS A 961 -42.81 14.18 21.92
N ASP A 962 -43.05 15.24 21.12
CA ASP A 962 -42.03 15.84 20.23
C ASP A 962 -41.02 16.75 20.96
N GLY A 963 -40.35 16.21 21.98
CA GLY A 963 -39.39 16.92 22.82
C GLY A 963 -39.92 17.17 24.23
N VAL A 964 -39.17 16.69 25.22
CA VAL A 964 -39.61 16.62 26.61
C VAL A 964 -38.51 17.18 27.53
N SER A 965 -38.82 18.08 28.45
CA SER A 965 -37.82 18.60 29.39
C SER A 965 -37.59 17.63 30.56
N LEU A 966 -36.47 17.78 31.27
CA LEU A 966 -36.20 16.99 32.48
C LEU A 966 -37.33 17.12 33.51
N LEU A 967 -37.89 18.33 33.67
CA LEU A 967 -38.96 18.60 34.63
C LEU A 967 -40.22 17.81 34.30
N ASP A 968 -40.58 17.71 33.01
CA ASP A 968 -41.75 16.94 32.59
C ASP A 968 -41.54 15.42 32.84
N ILE A 969 -40.33 14.90 32.63
CA ILE A 969 -39.98 13.49 32.89
C ILE A 969 -40.04 13.19 34.39
N VAL A 970 -39.45 14.05 35.22
CA VAL A 970 -39.49 13.91 36.69
C VAL A 970 -40.92 14.09 37.22
N GLU A 971 -41.73 14.96 36.61
CA GLU A 971 -43.14 15.09 36.98
C GLU A 971 -44.00 13.91 36.49
N HIS A 972 -43.68 13.25 35.37
CA HIS A 972 -44.39 12.05 34.94
C HIS A 972 -44.04 10.85 35.82
N PHE A 973 -42.75 10.64 36.12
CA PHE A 973 -42.23 9.50 36.87
C PHE A 973 -42.01 9.82 38.37
N LYS A 974 -43.05 10.30 39.06
CA LYS A 974 -43.00 10.71 40.48
C LYS A 974 -42.57 9.58 41.44
N GLY A 975 -42.59 8.33 41.01
CA GLY A 975 -42.10 7.16 41.74
C GLY A 975 -40.57 6.99 41.68
N SER A 976 -39.83 7.93 41.12
CA SER A 976 -38.38 7.91 40.98
C SER A 976 -37.75 9.24 41.39
N LYS A 977 -36.55 9.18 41.97
CA LYS A 977 -35.77 10.38 42.30
C LYS A 977 -35.25 11.04 41.04
N GLU A 978 -35.22 12.37 41.01
CA GLU A 978 -34.61 13.18 39.95
C GLU A 978 -33.18 12.73 39.61
N GLU A 979 -32.35 12.43 40.62
CA GLU A 979 -30.99 11.87 40.45
C GLU A 979 -31.00 10.56 39.64
N SER A 980 -31.93 9.65 39.93
CA SER A 980 -32.05 8.37 39.24
C SER A 980 -32.64 8.50 37.84
N VAL A 981 -33.52 9.49 37.61
CA VAL A 981 -34.01 9.84 36.27
C VAL A 981 -32.90 10.46 35.44
N LEU A 982 -32.06 11.32 36.02
CA LEU A 982 -30.87 11.89 35.39
C LEU A 982 -29.85 10.82 35.00
N ASP A 983 -29.49 9.91 35.91
CA ASP A 983 -28.57 8.80 35.61
C ASP A 983 -29.11 7.90 34.48
N LEU A 984 -30.42 7.63 34.47
CA LEU A 984 -31.09 6.87 33.43
C LEU A 984 -31.06 7.59 32.06
N LEU A 985 -31.32 8.90 32.03
CA LEU A 985 -31.26 9.70 30.80
C LEU A 985 -29.82 9.84 30.29
N ASN A 986 -28.84 10.03 31.19
CA ASN A 986 -27.41 10.03 30.86
C ASN A 986 -26.98 8.67 30.29
N HIS A 987 -27.52 7.56 30.79
CA HIS A 987 -27.25 6.23 30.25
C HIS A 987 -27.85 6.07 28.84
N LEU A 988 -29.11 6.45 28.63
CA LEU A 988 -29.80 6.36 27.34
C LEU A 988 -29.23 7.31 26.27
N GLU A 989 -28.71 8.48 26.66
CA GLU A 989 -27.97 9.38 25.77
C GLU A 989 -26.57 8.81 25.45
N GLY A 990 -25.89 8.20 26.43
CA GLY A 990 -24.63 7.48 26.24
C GLY A 990 -24.74 6.22 25.37
N GLU A 991 -25.90 5.56 25.37
CA GLU A 991 -26.25 4.45 24.45
C GLU A 991 -26.82 4.93 23.11
N PHE A 992 -26.90 6.25 22.87
CA PHE A 992 -27.42 6.86 21.64
C PHE A 992 -28.89 6.48 21.32
N VAL A 993 -29.72 6.21 22.33
CA VAL A 993 -31.15 5.91 22.16
C VAL A 993 -31.99 7.20 22.22
N ILE A 994 -31.54 8.18 22.99
CA ILE A 994 -32.09 9.55 23.04
C ILE A 994 -30.99 10.58 22.78
N PHE A 995 -31.39 11.82 22.48
CA PHE A 995 -30.50 12.96 22.38
C PHE A 995 -31.16 14.22 22.97
N LYS A 996 -30.35 15.10 23.55
CA LYS A 996 -30.78 16.38 24.12
C LYS A 996 -30.55 17.53 23.14
N ARG A 997 -31.59 18.30 22.83
CA ARG A 997 -31.54 19.49 21.96
C ARG A 997 -32.40 20.62 22.52
N ASN A 998 -31.80 21.79 22.74
CA ASN A 998 -32.45 22.96 23.35
C ASN A 998 -33.15 22.62 24.69
N ASP A 999 -32.44 21.87 25.55
CA ASP A 999 -32.92 21.33 26.83
C ASP A 999 -34.14 20.38 26.80
N LEU A 1000 -34.57 19.95 25.61
CA LEU A 1000 -35.54 18.88 25.41
C LEU A 1000 -34.85 17.58 24.99
N TYR A 1001 -35.20 16.47 25.64
CA TYR A 1001 -34.83 15.12 25.20
C TYR A 1001 -35.79 14.65 24.09
N LYS A 1002 -35.24 13.95 23.09
CA LYS A 1002 -35.98 13.27 22.02
C LYS A 1002 -35.38 11.89 21.78
N VAL A 1003 -36.19 10.92 21.35
CA VAL A 1003 -35.69 9.66 20.78
C VAL A 1003 -35.02 9.95 19.43
N MET A 1004 -33.94 9.25 19.09
CA MET A 1004 -33.26 9.37 17.78
C MET A 1004 -34.02 8.68 16.63
#